data_AF-A0A2V5PZK8-F1
#
_entry.id   AF-A0A2V5PZK8-F1
#
_cell.length_a   1.000
_cell.length_b   1.000
_cell.length_c   1.000
_cell.angle_alpha   90.00
_cell.angle_beta   90.00
_cell.angle_gamma   90.00
#
_symmetry.space_group_name_H-M   'P 1'
#
loop_
_entity.id
_entity.type
_entity.pdbx_description
1 polymer ?
#
loop_
_entity_poly.entity_id
_entity_poly.type
_entity_poly.pdbx_seq_one_letter_code
_entity_poly.pdbx_strand_id
1 'polypeptide(L)'
;MPDFKEEIQKRVAALQLSPTREVEIVEELSQHLDDQYEQSLSRGATEEEAYGAALTGLAESDLLARELKRVERRVQHEPLTLGNERTNLLGDLSQDLRYGMRMLLKNPGFTIVAIIALALGIGANTAIFSVVNTVLLRPLPYKDPDRLVMVWEDNSKQGFPRDTPAAANYIDWRDQNHVFEGMAAMVEISLNLTSAGEPERIDGHRVSANLCSLLSVEPQLGRAFLPEEDIPGANQVVIMSHGLWQRRFGADPAIIGKPINLNGESFTVVGVMPRGFQFPTRADQLWIPIAFDAKEAGQRGNHYLEVIARLKPGITLQRAQAEMTTIAGRLEQQYPKTNASIGAVVTPLHEQVVGDIKPALLILLGAVAFVLLIACANVANLLLARAAVRQKEIALRLAVGASRSRLMRQFLTESVLLSVFGGAVGLFLSLAGLDLLKRFIPPNISHAEAATIDAKVLSFTVLVSLVTGLIFGIAPATQAANFNLNDTLKESGRDPGSGGNRIRGLLVISEVAVSFVLLIGAGLLINSFMRLRNVDPGFRPEKLLTMRIVLPEVRYPDRATRSAFYTELIRQVETVPGVKSAAVATSLPLTDTGNSIGISIEGRPDPGPDHVPIVITRIVSSRYFETMGIPLLKGRVFTEQDRAESTGVVVVSEITARRLWPGEDPIGKRISGWSTDPQRKWV
;
A
#
# COMPACT_ATOMS: atom_id res chain seq x y z
N MET A 1 6.64 10.29 -97.28
CA MET A 1 6.66 10.85 -95.90
C MET A 1 8.11 11.00 -95.49
N PRO A 2 8.51 12.13 -94.91
CA PRO A 2 9.86 12.31 -94.38
C PRO A 2 10.10 11.36 -93.20
N ASP A 3 11.31 10.81 -93.07
CA ASP A 3 11.67 9.98 -91.91
C ASP A 3 12.26 10.86 -90.80
N PHE A 4 11.39 11.33 -89.90
CA PHE A 4 11.82 12.14 -88.76
C PHE A 4 12.49 11.31 -87.65
N LYS A 5 12.31 9.98 -87.62
CA LYS A 5 12.82 9.12 -86.54
C LYS A 5 14.35 9.09 -86.53
N GLU A 6 14.98 9.00 -87.69
CA GLU A 6 16.45 8.95 -87.80
C GLU A 6 17.10 10.25 -87.31
N GLU A 7 16.48 11.40 -87.59
CA GLU A 7 16.99 12.72 -87.20
C GLU A 7 16.82 12.98 -85.70
N ILE A 8 15.68 12.56 -85.11
CA ILE A 8 15.44 12.65 -83.66
C ILE A 8 16.39 11.70 -82.93
N GLN A 9 16.60 10.48 -83.42
CA GLN A 9 17.47 9.50 -82.80
C GLN A 9 18.93 9.98 -82.73
N LYS A 10 19.44 10.63 -83.78
CA LYS A 10 20.79 11.24 -83.77
C LYS A 10 20.95 12.31 -82.69
N ARG A 11 19.90 13.09 -82.41
CA ARG A 11 19.92 14.18 -81.41
C ARG A 11 19.71 13.67 -79.98
N VAL A 12 18.82 12.70 -79.80
CA VAL A 12 18.53 12.09 -78.49
C VAL A 12 19.66 11.17 -78.03
N ALA A 13 20.37 10.49 -78.94
CA ALA A 13 21.54 9.67 -78.61
C ALA A 13 22.65 10.46 -77.90
N ALA A 14 22.77 11.77 -78.15
CA ALA A 14 23.72 12.65 -77.45
C ALA A 14 23.36 12.88 -75.97
N LEU A 15 22.14 12.56 -75.54
CA LEU A 15 21.63 12.83 -74.19
C LEU A 15 21.90 11.70 -73.18
N GLN A 16 22.29 10.50 -73.63
CA GLN A 16 22.55 9.30 -72.80
C GLN A 16 21.35 8.91 -71.91
N LEU A 17 20.15 8.85 -72.49
CA LEU A 17 18.94 8.39 -71.79
C LEU A 17 18.91 6.86 -71.67
N SER A 18 18.02 6.32 -70.84
CA SER A 18 17.81 4.86 -70.81
C SER A 18 17.18 4.35 -72.12
N PRO A 19 17.53 3.14 -72.60
CA PRO A 19 17.12 2.66 -73.92
C PRO A 19 15.60 2.64 -74.14
N THR A 20 14.83 2.30 -73.10
CA THR A 20 13.36 2.28 -73.15
C THR A 20 12.77 3.67 -73.32
N ARG A 21 13.36 4.68 -72.65
CA ARG A 21 12.89 6.07 -72.69
C ARG A 21 13.27 6.76 -73.99
N GLU A 22 14.43 6.43 -74.53
CA GLU A 22 14.88 6.92 -75.83
C GLU A 22 13.90 6.50 -76.94
N VAL A 23 13.43 5.25 -76.92
CA VAL A 23 12.43 4.76 -77.87
C VAL A 23 11.09 5.49 -77.71
N GLU A 24 10.59 5.64 -76.48
CA GLU A 24 9.33 6.36 -76.21
C GLU A 24 9.38 7.82 -76.70
N ILE A 25 10.48 8.53 -76.42
CA ILE A 25 10.65 9.93 -76.81
C ILE A 25 10.79 10.09 -78.33
N VAL A 26 11.54 9.19 -78.98
CA VAL A 26 11.68 9.20 -80.45
C VAL A 26 10.32 8.96 -81.10
N GLU A 27 9.52 8.04 -80.56
CA GLU A 27 8.19 7.72 -81.09
C GLU A 27 7.21 8.89 -80.92
N GLU A 28 7.11 9.45 -79.71
CA GLU A 28 6.21 10.57 -79.41
C GLU A 28 6.56 11.85 -80.20
N LEU A 29 7.86 12.19 -80.28
CA LEU A 29 8.31 13.35 -81.06
C LEU A 29 8.13 13.14 -82.57
N SER A 30 8.37 11.93 -83.08
CA SER A 30 8.15 11.64 -84.50
C SER A 30 6.69 11.83 -84.90
N GLN A 31 5.76 11.35 -84.05
CA GLN A 31 4.34 11.50 -84.28
C GLN A 31 3.90 12.97 -84.24
N HIS A 32 4.43 13.76 -83.30
CA HIS A 32 4.13 15.19 -83.23
C HIS A 32 4.62 15.96 -84.46
N LEU A 33 5.78 15.59 -85.01
CA LEU A 33 6.36 16.21 -86.20
C LEU A 33 5.64 15.80 -87.48
N ASP A 34 5.20 14.54 -87.56
CA ASP A 34 4.32 14.07 -88.64
C ASP A 34 3.00 14.86 -88.64
N ASP A 35 2.38 15.06 -87.47
CA ASP A 35 1.16 15.86 -87.33
C ASP A 35 1.37 17.33 -87.76
N GLN A 36 2.49 17.95 -87.38
CA GLN A 36 2.81 19.32 -87.79
C GLN A 36 3.11 19.44 -89.29
N TYR A 37 3.78 18.42 -89.86
CA TYR A 37 4.07 18.34 -91.29
C TYR A 37 2.77 18.24 -92.10
N GLU A 38 1.85 17.34 -91.71
CA GLU A 38 0.54 17.19 -92.34
C GLU A 38 -0.32 18.45 -92.17
N GLN A 39 -0.31 19.07 -90.99
CA GLN A 39 -1.05 20.30 -90.75
C GLN A 39 -0.52 21.47 -91.61
N SER A 40 0.78 21.55 -91.83
CA SER A 40 1.39 22.59 -92.67
C SER A 40 1.06 22.39 -94.15
N LEU A 41 1.08 21.14 -94.63
CA LEU A 41 0.60 20.79 -95.97
C LEU A 41 -0.88 21.13 -96.17
N SER A 42 -1.73 20.85 -95.18
CA SER A 42 -3.17 21.15 -95.23
C SER A 42 -3.48 22.66 -95.31
N ARG A 43 -2.54 23.50 -94.87
CA ARG A 43 -2.63 24.97 -94.92
C ARG A 43 -2.04 25.57 -96.20
N GLY A 44 -1.62 24.74 -97.15
CA GLY A 44 -1.14 25.17 -98.47
C GLY A 44 0.36 25.46 -98.56
N ALA A 45 1.15 25.04 -97.57
CA ALA A 45 2.61 25.10 -97.65
C ALA A 45 3.15 24.08 -98.67
N THR A 46 4.27 24.40 -99.32
CA THR A 46 5.00 23.44 -100.15
C THR A 46 5.66 22.36 -99.28
N GLU A 47 5.99 21.19 -99.86
CA GLU A 47 6.63 20.09 -99.10
C GLU A 47 7.95 20.53 -98.43
N GLU A 48 8.73 21.40 -99.09
CA GLU A 48 9.98 21.95 -98.52
C GLU A 48 9.70 22.91 -97.34
N GLU A 49 8.66 23.75 -97.43
CA GLU A 49 8.27 24.65 -96.35
C GLU A 49 7.68 23.89 -95.15
N ALA A 50 6.87 22.86 -95.40
CA ALA A 50 6.31 22.01 -94.37
C ALA A 50 7.39 21.21 -93.63
N TYR A 51 8.38 20.68 -94.37
CA TYR A 51 9.51 19.97 -93.78
C TYR A 51 10.43 20.92 -92.99
N GLY A 52 10.71 22.12 -93.51
CA GLY A 52 11.49 23.14 -92.82
C GLY A 52 10.81 23.67 -91.54
N ALA A 53 9.49 23.85 -91.55
CA ALA A 53 8.73 24.25 -90.37
C ALA A 53 8.74 23.19 -89.27
N ALA A 54 8.54 21.91 -89.63
CA ALA A 54 8.62 20.80 -88.69
C ALA A 54 10.01 20.69 -88.04
N LEU A 55 11.09 20.83 -88.83
CA LEU A 55 12.47 20.84 -88.31
C LEU A 55 12.78 22.05 -87.42
N THR A 56 12.15 23.19 -87.66
CA THR A 56 12.31 24.39 -86.82
C THR A 56 11.64 24.21 -85.46
N GLY A 57 10.47 23.55 -85.40
CA GLY A 57 9.83 23.14 -84.14
C GLY A 57 10.69 22.18 -83.31
N LEU A 58 11.51 21.37 -83.99
CA LEU A 58 12.50 20.46 -83.38
C LEU A 58 13.66 21.22 -82.69
N ALA A 59 13.93 22.48 -83.06
CA ALA A 59 14.94 23.30 -82.39
C ALA A 59 14.44 23.88 -81.05
N GLU A 60 13.12 24.08 -80.89
CA GLU A 60 12.50 24.49 -79.62
C GLU A 60 12.36 23.29 -78.66
N SER A 61 12.20 22.06 -79.17
CA SER A 61 12.09 20.84 -78.35
C SER A 61 13.42 20.38 -77.73
N ASP A 62 14.56 20.84 -78.27
CA ASP A 62 15.89 20.60 -77.71
C ASP A 62 16.05 21.23 -76.30
N LEU A 63 15.28 22.27 -76.02
CA LEU A 63 15.13 22.89 -74.70
C LEU A 63 14.34 21.98 -73.73
N LEU A 64 13.33 21.28 -74.24
CA LEU A 64 12.49 20.31 -73.52
C LEU A 64 13.29 19.04 -73.19
N ALA A 65 14.13 18.58 -74.12
CA ALA A 65 15.06 17.48 -73.91
C ALA A 65 16.14 17.78 -72.83
N ARG A 66 16.61 19.03 -72.76
CA ARG A 66 17.51 19.50 -71.68
C ARG A 66 16.79 19.62 -70.33
N GLU A 67 15.54 20.07 -70.31
CA GLU A 67 14.69 20.08 -69.10
C GLU A 67 14.44 18.65 -68.58
N LEU A 68 14.17 17.68 -69.47
CA LEU A 68 13.97 16.27 -69.12
C LEU A 68 15.18 15.64 -68.42
N LYS A 69 16.40 15.92 -68.90
CA LYS A 69 17.65 15.50 -68.22
C LYS A 69 17.83 16.15 -66.84
N ARG A 70 17.28 17.36 -66.65
CA ARG A 70 17.31 18.08 -65.36
C ARG A 70 16.33 17.49 -64.36
N VAL A 71 15.18 17.00 -64.82
CA VAL A 71 14.19 16.28 -64.02
C VAL A 71 14.75 14.93 -63.56
N GLU A 72 15.44 14.19 -64.43
CA GLU A 72 16.04 12.89 -64.08
C GLU A 72 17.12 13.00 -62.99
N ARG A 73 17.95 14.06 -63.01
CA ARG A 73 18.96 14.30 -61.96
C ARG A 73 18.35 14.59 -60.58
N ARG A 74 17.09 15.00 -60.52
CA ARG A 74 16.35 15.27 -59.27
C ARG A 74 15.56 14.06 -58.76
N VAL A 75 15.34 13.05 -59.60
CA VAL A 75 14.69 11.81 -59.22
C VAL A 75 15.73 10.70 -59.08
N GLN A 76 16.68 10.87 -58.15
CA GLN A 76 17.31 9.71 -57.53
C GLN A 76 16.21 8.99 -56.75
N HIS A 77 15.67 7.94 -57.36
CA HIS A 77 14.84 6.97 -56.67
C HIS A 77 15.66 6.37 -55.52
N GLU A 78 15.37 6.74 -54.28
CA GLU A 78 15.45 5.76 -53.21
C GLU A 78 14.61 4.56 -53.69
N PRO A 79 15.15 3.34 -53.71
CA PRO A 79 14.40 2.21 -54.22
C PRO A 79 13.16 2.01 -53.35
N LEU A 80 12.00 2.31 -53.93
CA LEU A 80 10.71 1.78 -53.50
C LEU A 80 10.78 0.27 -53.69
N THR A 81 11.25 -0.44 -52.66
CA THR A 81 11.17 -1.89 -52.56
C THR A 81 9.70 -2.27 -52.41
N LEU A 82 9.06 -2.58 -53.53
CA LEU A 82 7.84 -3.37 -53.57
C LEU A 82 8.19 -4.80 -53.14
N GLY A 83 7.71 -5.17 -51.96
CA GLY A 83 7.54 -6.57 -51.53
C GLY A 83 8.81 -7.39 -51.31
N ASN A 84 9.33 -7.37 -50.08
CA ASN A 84 9.70 -8.62 -49.40
C ASN A 84 9.71 -8.44 -47.88
N GLU A 85 8.97 -9.31 -47.19
CA GLU A 85 8.71 -9.30 -45.75
C GLU A 85 9.93 -9.63 -44.88
N ARG A 86 10.84 -8.68 -44.70
CA ARG A 86 11.61 -8.57 -43.44
C ARG A 86 11.61 -7.13 -42.98
N THR A 87 10.61 -6.82 -42.17
CA THR A 87 10.43 -5.55 -41.48
C THR A 87 11.70 -5.20 -40.71
N ASN A 88 12.34 -4.07 -41.04
CA ASN A 88 13.25 -3.39 -40.12
C ASN A 88 12.43 -2.81 -38.96
N LEU A 89 11.90 -3.70 -38.11
CA LEU A 89 11.01 -3.37 -36.98
C LEU A 89 11.60 -2.24 -36.11
N LEU A 90 12.93 -2.24 -35.93
CA LEU A 90 13.65 -1.22 -35.18
C LEU A 90 13.67 0.15 -35.87
N GLY A 91 13.89 0.19 -37.19
CA GLY A 91 13.88 1.44 -37.96
C GLY A 91 12.49 2.06 -38.02
N ASP A 92 11.49 1.20 -38.24
CA ASP A 92 10.08 1.53 -38.22
C ASP A 92 9.62 2.09 -36.87
N LEU A 93 9.98 1.43 -35.77
CA LEU A 93 9.66 1.87 -34.41
C LEU A 93 10.35 3.21 -34.09
N SER A 94 11.62 3.39 -34.49
CA SER A 94 12.33 4.66 -34.31
C SER A 94 11.67 5.81 -35.06
N GLN A 95 11.13 5.54 -36.26
CA GLN A 95 10.41 6.55 -37.03
C GLN A 95 9.08 6.92 -36.34
N ASP A 96 8.35 5.91 -35.85
CA ASP A 96 7.09 6.10 -35.13
C ASP A 96 7.30 6.85 -33.79
N LEU A 97 8.39 6.58 -33.08
CA LEU A 97 8.81 7.31 -31.87
C LEU A 97 9.09 8.79 -32.14
N ARG A 98 9.94 9.09 -33.14
CA ARG A 98 10.26 10.49 -33.52
C ARG A 98 9.01 11.23 -33.97
N TYR A 99 8.17 10.57 -34.76
CA TYR A 99 6.92 11.14 -35.23
C TYR A 99 5.97 11.42 -34.07
N GLY A 100 5.76 10.44 -33.17
CA GLY A 100 4.91 10.59 -31.99
C GLY A 100 5.36 11.76 -31.12
N MET A 101 6.65 11.86 -30.84
CA MET A 101 7.21 12.98 -30.08
C MET A 101 6.95 14.33 -30.75
N ARG A 102 7.09 14.42 -32.08
CA ARG A 102 6.77 15.64 -32.85
C ARG A 102 5.28 15.98 -32.80
N MET A 103 4.41 14.97 -32.82
CA MET A 103 2.96 15.16 -32.76
C MET A 103 2.48 15.65 -31.39
N LEU A 104 3.14 15.22 -30.32
CA LEU A 104 2.89 15.69 -28.96
C LEU A 104 3.29 17.17 -28.80
N LEU A 105 4.49 17.53 -29.28
CA LEU A 105 4.98 18.92 -29.25
C LEU A 105 4.12 19.88 -30.07
N LYS A 106 3.56 19.42 -31.20
CA LYS A 106 2.64 20.24 -32.02
C LYS A 106 1.29 20.51 -31.37
N ASN A 107 0.89 19.74 -30.36
CA ASN A 107 -0.42 19.85 -29.71
C ASN A 107 -0.26 19.91 -28.18
N PRO A 108 0.31 21.02 -27.66
CA PRO A 108 0.73 21.10 -26.27
C PRO A 108 -0.46 21.04 -25.29
N GLY A 109 -1.59 21.69 -25.60
CA GLY A 109 -2.76 21.70 -24.72
C GLY A 109 -3.33 20.29 -24.47
N PHE A 110 -3.54 19.53 -25.53
CA PHE A 110 -3.97 18.13 -25.43
C PHE A 110 -2.95 17.28 -24.66
N THR A 111 -1.67 17.41 -24.99
CA THR A 111 -0.60 16.61 -24.40
C THR A 111 -0.48 16.88 -22.90
N ILE A 112 -0.57 18.14 -22.46
CA ILE A 112 -0.51 18.52 -21.05
C ILE A 112 -1.69 17.93 -20.28
N VAL A 113 -2.92 18.08 -20.78
CA VAL A 113 -4.12 17.55 -20.11
C VAL A 113 -4.05 16.03 -19.99
N ALA A 114 -3.65 15.34 -21.07
CA ALA A 114 -3.49 13.89 -21.06
C ALA A 114 -2.40 13.43 -20.08
N ILE A 115 -1.24 14.09 -20.08
CA ILE A 115 -0.14 13.78 -19.14
C ILE A 115 -0.57 14.00 -17.70
N ILE A 116 -1.27 15.10 -17.37
CA ILE A 116 -1.75 15.36 -16.00
C ILE A 116 -2.74 14.28 -15.54
N ALA A 117 -3.71 13.93 -16.38
CA ALA A 117 -4.70 12.90 -16.07
C ALA A 117 -4.03 11.54 -15.81
N LEU A 118 -3.09 11.14 -16.67
CA LEU A 118 -2.33 9.90 -16.53
C LEU A 118 -1.38 9.95 -15.33
N ALA A 119 -0.74 11.08 -15.07
CA ALA A 119 0.17 11.25 -13.94
C ALA A 119 -0.55 11.12 -12.60
N LEU A 120 -1.77 11.68 -12.48
CA LEU A 120 -2.59 11.51 -11.28
C LEU A 120 -3.02 10.05 -11.09
N GLY A 121 -3.53 9.39 -12.15
CA GLY A 121 -3.94 8.00 -12.09
C GLY A 121 -2.77 7.04 -11.78
N ILE A 122 -1.69 7.11 -12.55
CA ILE A 122 -0.52 6.24 -12.41
C ILE A 122 0.24 6.57 -11.12
N GLY A 123 0.37 7.85 -10.77
CA GLY A 123 1.04 8.29 -9.55
C GLY A 123 0.33 7.84 -8.28
N ALA A 124 -1.01 7.99 -8.21
CA ALA A 124 -1.79 7.48 -7.08
C ALA A 124 -1.68 5.96 -6.94
N ASN A 125 -1.78 5.21 -8.04
CA ASN A 125 -1.59 3.75 -8.02
C ASN A 125 -0.19 3.38 -7.57
N THR A 126 0.83 4.09 -8.04
CA THR A 126 2.23 3.86 -7.64
C THR A 126 2.44 4.12 -6.14
N ALA A 127 1.88 5.20 -5.59
CA ALA A 127 2.00 5.52 -4.18
C ALA A 127 1.32 4.47 -3.30
N ILE A 128 0.07 4.09 -3.60
CA ILE A 128 -0.66 3.08 -2.83
C ILE A 128 -0.02 1.70 -2.99
N PHE A 129 0.41 1.34 -4.20
CA PHE A 129 1.15 0.10 -4.42
C PHE A 129 2.47 0.06 -3.65
N SER A 130 3.16 1.20 -3.46
CA SER A 130 4.37 1.26 -2.63
C SER A 130 4.07 0.92 -1.17
N VAL A 131 2.96 1.43 -0.63
CA VAL A 131 2.50 1.12 0.74
C VAL A 131 2.09 -0.35 0.83
N VAL A 132 1.27 -0.84 -0.11
CA VAL A 132 0.85 -2.24 -0.19
C VAL A 132 2.05 -3.18 -0.32
N ASN A 133 3.03 -2.86 -1.17
CA ASN A 133 4.23 -3.66 -1.34
C ASN A 133 5.05 -3.69 -0.04
N THR A 134 5.18 -2.55 0.64
CA THR A 134 5.96 -2.46 1.88
C THR A 134 5.28 -3.17 3.05
N VAL A 135 3.95 -3.05 3.16
CA VAL A 135 3.19 -3.57 4.29
C VAL A 135 2.77 -5.02 4.07
N LEU A 136 2.29 -5.39 2.87
CA LEU A 136 1.64 -6.68 2.61
C LEU A 136 2.49 -7.67 1.80
N LEU A 137 3.47 -7.21 1.02
CA LEU A 137 4.22 -8.09 0.10
C LEU A 137 5.70 -8.23 0.45
N ARG A 138 6.27 -7.26 1.18
CA ARG A 138 7.66 -7.28 1.58
C ARG A 138 7.80 -8.23 2.77
N PRO A 139 8.66 -9.25 2.69
CA PRO A 139 8.91 -10.12 3.82
C PRO A 139 9.46 -9.29 4.99
N LEU A 140 9.07 -9.67 6.20
CA LEU A 140 9.58 -9.07 7.42
C LEU A 140 11.12 -9.17 7.45
N PRO A 141 11.85 -8.21 8.06
CA PRO A 141 13.31 -8.15 8.06
C PRO A 141 13.96 -9.19 9.00
N TYR A 142 13.37 -10.38 9.11
CA TYR A 142 13.88 -11.50 9.87
C TYR A 142 14.36 -12.60 8.93
N LYS A 143 15.29 -13.43 9.40
CA LYS A 143 15.71 -14.62 8.66
C LYS A 143 14.57 -15.64 8.62
N ASP A 144 14.27 -16.17 7.43
CA ASP A 144 13.16 -17.09 7.16
C ASP A 144 11.83 -16.67 7.83
N PRO A 145 11.27 -15.50 7.49
CA PRO A 145 10.14 -14.91 8.22
C PRO A 145 8.84 -15.72 8.08
N ASP A 146 8.70 -16.51 7.01
CA ASP A 146 7.55 -17.39 6.78
C ASP A 146 7.44 -18.52 7.81
N ARG A 147 8.51 -18.77 8.58
CA ARG A 147 8.55 -19.77 9.65
C ARG A 147 8.25 -19.18 11.03
N LEU A 148 8.18 -17.87 11.16
CA LEU A 148 7.85 -17.21 12.42
C LEU A 148 6.33 -17.14 12.59
N VAL A 149 5.86 -17.58 13.75
CA VAL A 149 4.44 -17.61 14.10
C VAL A 149 4.25 -17.07 15.51
N MET A 150 3.11 -16.43 15.74
CA MET A 150 2.59 -16.15 17.08
C MET A 150 1.71 -17.32 17.51
N VAL A 151 1.81 -17.70 18.78
CA VAL A 151 0.99 -18.74 19.39
C VAL A 151 0.12 -18.10 20.46
N TRP A 152 -1.20 -18.16 20.26
CA TRP A 152 -2.19 -17.60 21.18
C TRP A 152 -3.02 -18.71 21.80
N GLU A 153 -3.68 -18.40 22.91
CA GLU A 153 -4.78 -19.23 23.41
C GLU A 153 -6.04 -18.95 22.59
N ASP A 154 -6.81 -19.99 22.30
CA ASP A 154 -8.13 -19.85 21.69
C ASP A 154 -9.18 -19.95 22.79
N ASN A 155 -9.70 -18.79 23.19
CA ASN A 155 -10.77 -18.65 24.16
C ASN A 155 -12.03 -18.09 23.47
N SER A 156 -12.31 -18.56 22.24
CA SER A 156 -13.45 -18.11 21.42
C SER A 156 -14.80 -18.24 22.13
N LYS A 157 -14.97 -19.24 23.03
CA LYS A 157 -16.21 -19.39 23.81
C LYS A 157 -16.48 -18.19 24.73
N GLN A 158 -15.43 -17.54 25.22
CA GLN A 158 -15.53 -16.31 26.02
C GLN A 158 -15.45 -15.03 25.17
N GLY A 159 -15.33 -15.16 23.84
CA GLY A 159 -15.21 -14.05 22.91
C GLY A 159 -13.77 -13.58 22.63
N PHE A 160 -12.77 -14.36 23.01
CA PHE A 160 -11.35 -14.06 22.81
C PHE A 160 -10.69 -15.10 21.89
N PRO A 161 -10.87 -15.01 20.56
CA PRO A 161 -10.35 -16.02 19.62
C PRO A 161 -8.82 -16.04 19.51
N ARG A 162 -8.14 -15.00 20.01
CA ARG A 162 -6.68 -14.87 20.13
C ARG A 162 -6.39 -14.21 21.47
N ASP A 163 -6.37 -15.01 22.53
CA ASP A 163 -6.10 -14.57 23.90
C ASP A 163 -4.62 -14.76 24.25
N THR A 164 -4.13 -13.93 25.17
CA THR A 164 -2.75 -14.00 25.67
C THR A 164 -2.54 -15.28 26.50
N PRO A 165 -1.46 -16.05 26.31
CA PRO A 165 -1.25 -17.25 27.10
C PRO A 165 -0.92 -16.98 28.57
N ALA A 166 -1.27 -17.95 29.42
CA ALA A 166 -0.77 -18.00 30.79
C ALA A 166 0.66 -18.57 30.84
N ALA A 167 1.46 -18.16 31.84
CA ALA A 167 2.85 -18.57 31.97
C ALA A 167 3.04 -20.09 32.10
N ALA A 168 2.21 -20.76 32.89
CA ALA A 168 2.23 -22.21 33.00
C ALA A 168 1.87 -22.91 31.67
N ASN A 169 0.92 -22.36 30.91
CA ASN A 169 0.52 -22.91 29.61
C ASN A 169 1.65 -22.74 28.58
N TYR A 170 2.33 -21.58 28.56
CA TYR A 170 3.53 -21.38 27.74
C TYR A 170 4.64 -22.38 28.07
N ILE A 171 4.90 -22.63 29.36
CA ILE A 171 5.92 -23.61 29.79
C ILE A 171 5.56 -25.01 29.27
N ASP A 172 4.30 -25.43 29.43
CA ASP A 172 3.83 -26.71 28.90
C ASP A 172 3.96 -26.79 27.37
N TRP A 173 3.60 -25.73 26.65
CA TRP A 173 3.74 -25.69 25.20
C TRP A 173 5.20 -25.82 24.78
N ARG A 174 6.09 -25.04 25.40
CA ARG A 174 7.53 -25.06 25.14
C ARG A 174 8.11 -26.46 25.37
N ASP A 175 7.69 -27.14 26.43
CA ASP A 175 8.28 -28.42 26.85
C ASP A 175 7.65 -29.62 26.11
N GLN A 176 6.40 -29.53 25.65
CA GLN A 176 5.67 -30.64 25.02
C GLN A 176 5.65 -30.61 23.49
N ASN A 177 5.96 -29.47 22.85
CA ASN A 177 5.91 -29.36 21.38
C ASN A 177 7.13 -29.97 20.69
N HIS A 178 6.94 -30.44 19.46
CA HIS A 178 7.96 -31.00 18.58
C HIS A 178 8.01 -30.32 17.21
N VAL A 179 7.11 -29.37 16.95
CA VAL A 179 6.99 -28.63 15.68
C VAL A 179 7.84 -27.37 15.61
N PHE A 180 8.24 -26.78 16.75
CA PHE A 180 9.02 -25.55 16.78
C PHE A 180 10.50 -25.82 17.06
N GLU A 181 11.39 -25.03 16.46
CA GLU A 181 12.82 -24.99 16.83
C GLU A 181 13.03 -24.34 18.20
N GLY A 182 12.15 -23.41 18.54
CA GLY A 182 12.12 -22.74 19.83
C GLY A 182 10.83 -21.92 19.97
N MET A 183 10.53 -21.57 21.21
CA MET A 183 9.46 -20.66 21.59
C MET A 183 10.02 -19.64 22.58
N ALA A 184 9.62 -18.38 22.47
CA ALA A 184 9.97 -17.31 23.39
C ALA A 184 8.70 -16.61 23.86
N ALA A 185 8.60 -16.37 25.16
CA ALA A 185 7.56 -15.56 25.77
C ALA A 185 8.04 -14.11 25.90
N MET A 186 7.09 -13.19 25.82
CA MET A 186 7.32 -11.76 25.91
C MET A 186 6.21 -11.10 26.73
N VAL A 187 6.56 -10.05 27.46
CA VAL A 187 5.62 -9.24 28.25
C VAL A 187 6.01 -7.78 28.11
N GLU A 188 5.07 -6.94 27.69
CA GLU A 188 5.28 -5.49 27.65
C GLU A 188 5.52 -4.95 29.05
N ILE A 189 6.53 -4.10 29.20
CA ILE A 189 6.88 -3.44 30.45
C ILE A 189 7.18 -1.97 30.21
N SER A 190 6.96 -1.16 31.24
CA SER A 190 7.43 0.22 31.29
C SER A 190 8.33 0.40 32.50
N LEU A 191 9.52 0.95 32.30
CA LEU A 191 10.52 1.17 33.34
C LEU A 191 10.89 2.65 33.42
N ASN A 192 11.25 3.12 34.60
CA ASN A 192 11.82 4.45 34.79
C ASN A 192 13.36 4.35 34.75
N LEU A 193 13.96 4.93 33.70
CA LEU A 193 15.40 5.10 33.58
C LEU A 193 15.84 6.34 34.36
N THR A 194 16.61 6.13 35.42
CA THR A 194 17.09 7.20 36.32
C THR A 194 18.60 7.44 36.19
N SER A 195 19.31 6.62 35.44
CA SER A 195 20.72 6.87 35.11
C SER A 195 20.87 7.88 33.97
N ALA A 196 21.85 8.78 34.08
CA ALA A 196 22.25 9.77 33.07
C ALA A 196 21.16 10.81 32.72
N GLY A 197 20.95 11.77 33.64
CA GLY A 197 20.09 12.94 33.43
C GLY A 197 18.74 12.85 34.13
N GLU A 198 17.74 13.54 33.59
CA GLU A 198 16.37 13.52 34.12
C GLU A 198 15.75 12.11 34.01
N PRO A 199 14.95 11.68 35.02
CA PRO A 199 14.19 10.44 34.95
C PRO A 199 13.29 10.41 33.71
N GLU A 200 13.39 9.31 32.95
CA GLU A 200 12.57 9.09 31.76
C GLU A 200 11.86 7.74 31.84
N ARG A 201 10.56 7.73 31.54
CA ARG A 201 9.82 6.48 31.34
C ARG A 201 10.12 5.93 29.95
N ILE A 202 10.58 4.68 29.92
CA ILE A 202 10.88 3.96 28.70
C ILE A 202 10.06 2.67 28.65
N ASP A 203 9.59 2.33 27.46
CA ASP A 203 8.85 1.09 27.19
C ASP A 203 9.80 0.02 26.64
N GLY A 204 9.51 -1.24 26.93
CA GLY A 204 10.33 -2.38 26.51
C GLY A 204 9.64 -3.70 26.84
N HIS A 205 10.37 -4.81 26.75
CA HIS A 205 9.81 -6.13 27.04
C HIS A 205 10.67 -6.96 28.00
N ARG A 206 10.00 -7.71 28.88
CA ARG A 206 10.56 -8.93 29.48
C ARG A 206 10.48 -10.03 28.42
N VAL A 207 11.59 -10.70 28.12
CA VAL A 207 11.66 -11.69 27.03
C VAL A 207 12.43 -12.95 27.44
N SER A 208 12.07 -14.10 26.90
CA SER A 208 12.89 -15.31 27.05
C SER A 208 14.30 -15.11 26.47
N ALA A 209 15.32 -15.68 27.12
CA ALA A 209 16.72 -15.47 26.73
C ALA A 209 17.02 -15.91 25.29
N ASN A 210 16.30 -16.90 24.78
CA ASN A 210 16.46 -17.42 23.42
C ASN A 210 15.86 -16.52 22.31
N LEU A 211 15.23 -15.39 22.63
CA LEU A 211 14.54 -14.55 21.63
C LEU A 211 15.46 -14.11 20.47
N CYS A 212 16.68 -13.65 20.78
CA CYS A 212 17.63 -13.21 19.77
C CYS A 212 18.00 -14.34 18.79
N SER A 213 18.29 -15.53 19.34
CA SER A 213 18.54 -16.75 18.56
C SER A 213 17.33 -17.14 17.71
N LEU A 214 16.13 -17.09 18.30
CA LEU A 214 14.88 -17.39 17.61
C LEU A 214 14.65 -16.46 16.41
N LEU A 215 14.89 -15.16 16.57
CA LEU A 215 14.78 -14.18 15.49
C LEU A 215 15.96 -14.21 14.52
N SER A 216 17.04 -14.93 14.88
CA SER A 216 18.33 -14.91 14.18
C SER A 216 18.90 -13.49 14.06
N VAL A 217 18.81 -12.73 15.15
CA VAL A 217 19.37 -11.37 15.26
C VAL A 217 20.36 -11.34 16.41
N GLU A 218 21.55 -10.81 16.13
CA GLU A 218 22.58 -10.62 17.15
C GLU A 218 22.73 -9.13 17.50
N PRO A 219 23.00 -8.80 18.77
CA PRO A 219 23.38 -7.45 19.15
C PRO A 219 24.60 -6.97 18.36
N GLN A 220 24.58 -5.73 17.87
CA GLN A 220 25.71 -5.14 17.16
C GLN A 220 26.92 -4.87 18.08
N LEU A 221 26.66 -4.81 19.39
CA LEU A 221 27.66 -4.62 20.43
C LEU A 221 27.28 -5.50 21.61
N GLY A 222 28.25 -6.19 22.22
CA GLY A 222 28.02 -7.09 23.34
C GLY A 222 27.49 -8.46 22.90
N ARG A 223 26.50 -8.99 23.62
CA ARG A 223 25.94 -10.33 23.41
C ARG A 223 24.44 -10.39 23.69
N ALA A 224 23.80 -11.47 23.22
CA ALA A 224 22.45 -11.84 23.62
C ALA A 224 22.41 -12.35 25.08
N PHE A 225 21.19 -12.55 25.61
CA PHE A 225 20.98 -13.15 26.91
C PHE A 225 21.44 -14.61 26.94
N LEU A 226 21.96 -15.01 28.09
CA LEU A 226 22.33 -16.40 28.37
C LEU A 226 21.14 -17.13 29.02
N PRO A 227 21.01 -18.46 28.84
CA PRO A 227 19.95 -19.24 29.48
C PRO A 227 19.94 -19.11 31.01
N GLU A 228 21.11 -18.95 31.64
CA GLU A 228 21.24 -18.79 33.09
C GLU A 228 20.72 -17.44 33.59
N GLU A 229 20.61 -16.45 32.71
CA GLU A 229 20.06 -15.11 33.00
C GLU A 229 18.53 -15.09 32.91
N ASP A 230 17.91 -16.16 32.39
CA ASP A 230 16.45 -16.36 32.35
C ASP A 230 15.92 -17.07 33.60
N ILE A 231 16.61 -16.89 34.72
CA ILE A 231 16.30 -17.48 36.02
C ILE A 231 16.18 -16.34 37.04
N PRO A 232 15.17 -16.37 37.94
CA PRO A 232 15.03 -15.36 38.98
C PRO A 232 16.33 -15.17 39.78
N GLY A 233 16.75 -13.92 39.94
CA GLY A 233 17.98 -13.54 40.67
C GLY A 233 19.23 -13.40 39.80
N ALA A 234 19.22 -13.93 38.58
CA ALA A 234 20.30 -13.76 37.58
C ALA A 234 19.89 -12.85 36.41
N ASN A 235 18.67 -12.30 36.45
CA ASN A 235 18.02 -11.56 35.37
C ASN A 235 18.28 -10.04 35.36
N GLN A 236 19.27 -9.56 36.12
CA GLN A 236 19.63 -8.14 36.21
C GLN A 236 20.55 -7.70 35.06
N VAL A 237 20.16 -8.05 33.83
CA VAL A 237 20.85 -7.71 32.60
C VAL A 237 19.90 -7.10 31.59
N VAL A 238 20.42 -6.25 30.72
CA VAL A 238 19.61 -5.51 29.75
C VAL A 238 20.29 -5.46 28.39
N ILE A 239 19.47 -5.63 27.34
CA ILE A 239 19.86 -5.31 25.97
C ILE A 239 19.11 -4.02 25.58
N MET A 240 19.85 -3.03 25.09
CA MET A 240 19.25 -1.74 24.70
C MET A 240 18.99 -1.65 23.21
N SER A 241 17.99 -0.86 22.83
CA SER A 241 17.84 -0.45 21.43
C SER A 241 18.96 0.51 21.03
N HIS A 242 19.31 0.50 19.75
CA HIS A 242 20.24 1.47 19.18
C HIS A 242 19.82 2.93 19.47
N GLY A 243 18.51 3.21 19.41
CA GLY A 243 17.97 4.55 19.61
C GLY A 243 18.18 5.06 21.05
N LEU A 244 17.94 4.20 22.04
CA LEU A 244 18.18 4.54 23.45
C LEU A 244 19.68 4.77 23.72
N TRP A 245 20.53 3.88 23.21
CA TRP A 245 21.99 3.98 23.34
C TRP A 245 22.54 5.29 22.76
N GLN A 246 22.08 5.70 21.57
CA GLN A 246 22.51 6.98 20.98
C GLN A 246 22.00 8.19 21.76
N ARG A 247 20.70 8.21 22.08
CA ARG A 247 20.04 9.39 22.65
C ARG A 247 20.41 9.64 24.11
N ARG A 248 20.52 8.59 24.92
CA ARG A 248 20.77 8.69 26.37
C ARG A 248 22.20 8.44 26.78
N PHE A 249 22.95 7.66 26.00
CA PHE A 249 24.31 7.26 26.33
C PHE A 249 25.35 7.74 25.30
N GLY A 250 24.97 8.64 24.40
CA GLY A 250 25.89 9.30 23.46
C GLY A 250 26.59 8.35 22.49
N ALA A 251 26.02 7.15 22.26
CA ALA A 251 26.66 6.08 21.51
C ALA A 251 28.01 5.61 22.09
N ASP A 252 28.19 5.64 23.42
CA ASP A 252 29.41 5.17 24.09
C ASP A 252 29.63 3.65 23.85
N PRO A 253 30.69 3.23 23.12
CA PRO A 253 30.97 1.81 22.88
C PRO A 253 31.41 1.07 24.15
N ALA A 254 31.84 1.79 25.20
CA ALA A 254 32.17 1.20 26.49
C ALA A 254 30.95 0.97 27.38
N ILE A 255 29.72 1.09 26.86
CA ILE A 255 28.49 0.87 27.65
C ILE A 255 28.32 -0.58 28.10
N ILE A 256 28.88 -1.55 27.38
CA ILE A 256 28.78 -2.97 27.74
C ILE A 256 29.48 -3.23 29.07
N GLY A 257 28.80 -3.95 29.96
CA GLY A 257 29.25 -4.22 31.33
C GLY A 257 29.00 -3.09 32.31
N LYS A 258 28.52 -1.91 31.88
CA LYS A 258 28.17 -0.82 32.79
C LYS A 258 26.77 -1.02 33.38
N PRO A 259 26.55 -0.63 34.64
CA PRO A 259 25.22 -0.63 35.24
C PRO A 259 24.40 0.57 34.78
N ILE A 260 23.10 0.36 34.55
CA ILE A 260 22.07 1.39 34.41
C ILE A 260 20.99 1.18 35.46
N ASN A 261 20.31 2.25 35.87
CA ASN A 261 19.31 2.18 36.93
C ASN A 261 17.89 2.23 36.33
N LEU A 262 17.17 1.11 36.45
CA LEU A 262 15.80 0.92 35.99
C LEU A 262 14.92 0.64 37.20
N ASN A 263 13.90 1.46 37.44
CA ASN A 263 12.99 1.31 38.59
C ASN A 263 13.71 1.23 39.97
N GLY A 264 14.86 1.88 40.10
CA GLY A 264 15.63 1.86 41.35
C GLY A 264 16.56 0.65 41.50
N GLU A 265 16.57 -0.27 40.54
CA GLU A 265 17.42 -1.45 40.51
C GLU A 265 18.53 -1.31 39.44
N SER A 266 19.68 -1.92 39.72
CA SER A 266 20.85 -1.87 38.84
C SER A 266 20.82 -3.02 37.85
N PHE A 267 20.77 -2.70 36.55
CA PHE A 267 20.85 -3.66 35.44
C PHE A 267 22.16 -3.49 34.68
N THR A 268 22.85 -4.59 34.40
CA THR A 268 24.09 -4.56 33.62
C THR A 268 23.78 -4.61 32.12
N VAL A 269 24.31 -3.66 31.36
CA VAL A 269 24.14 -3.65 29.90
C VAL A 269 24.98 -4.76 29.28
N VAL A 270 24.34 -5.76 28.67
CA VAL A 270 25.04 -6.89 28.04
C VAL A 270 25.05 -6.80 26.51
N GLY A 271 24.17 -5.99 25.92
CA GLY A 271 24.12 -5.82 24.48
C GLY A 271 23.42 -4.55 24.00
N VAL A 272 23.69 -4.17 22.76
CA VAL A 272 22.97 -3.12 22.01
C VAL A 272 22.49 -3.71 20.69
N MET A 273 21.20 -3.61 20.40
CA MET A 273 20.61 -4.11 19.16
C MET A 273 21.05 -3.29 17.93
N PRO A 274 21.10 -3.89 16.73
CA PRO A 274 21.42 -3.18 15.50
C PRO A 274 20.48 -2.02 15.20
N ARG A 275 20.96 -1.03 14.44
CA ARG A 275 20.12 0.07 13.95
C ARG A 275 18.94 -0.46 13.15
N GLY A 276 17.73 -0.04 13.51
CA GLY A 276 16.50 -0.41 12.81
C GLY A 276 15.88 -1.75 13.24
N PHE A 277 16.49 -2.46 14.20
CA PHE A 277 15.82 -3.57 14.87
C PHE A 277 14.61 -3.06 15.66
N GLN A 278 13.44 -3.66 15.42
CA GLN A 278 12.15 -3.26 15.96
C GLN A 278 11.33 -4.52 16.20
N PHE A 279 11.20 -4.95 17.45
CA PHE A 279 10.43 -6.12 17.80
C PHE A 279 10.14 -6.19 19.31
N PRO A 280 8.93 -6.59 19.74
CA PRO A 280 7.73 -6.78 18.91
C PRO A 280 7.15 -5.45 18.39
N THR A 281 7.41 -4.33 19.08
CA THR A 281 6.95 -3.00 18.66
C THR A 281 8.09 -2.05 18.35
N ARG A 282 7.78 -0.91 17.72
CA ARG A 282 8.73 0.20 17.53
C ARG A 282 8.98 1.02 18.79
N ALA A 283 8.09 0.94 19.78
CA ALA A 283 8.19 1.70 21.02
C ALA A 283 9.25 1.12 21.96
N ASP A 284 9.62 -0.14 21.75
CA ASP A 284 10.62 -0.86 22.52
C ASP A 284 12.00 -0.19 22.49
N GLN A 285 12.44 0.23 23.68
CA GLN A 285 13.74 0.84 23.88
C GLN A 285 14.74 -0.08 24.57
N LEU A 286 14.28 -1.17 25.18
CA LEU A 286 15.11 -2.18 25.83
C LEU A 286 14.39 -3.53 25.94
N TRP A 287 15.19 -4.55 26.26
CA TRP A 287 14.73 -5.88 26.65
C TRP A 287 15.45 -6.31 27.92
N ILE A 288 14.75 -7.03 28.80
CA ILE A 288 15.31 -7.70 29.98
C ILE A 288 14.83 -9.17 30.01
N PRO A 289 15.54 -10.10 30.67
CA PRO A 289 15.08 -11.49 30.77
C PRO A 289 13.74 -11.62 31.49
N ILE A 290 12.88 -12.52 31.00
CA ILE A 290 11.56 -12.75 31.58
C ILE A 290 11.69 -13.41 32.95
N ALA A 291 12.50 -14.45 33.10
CA ALA A 291 12.84 -15.07 34.38
C ALA A 291 11.63 -15.27 35.31
N PHE A 292 10.70 -16.15 34.92
CA PHE A 292 9.50 -16.43 35.70
C PHE A 292 9.83 -16.87 37.13
N ASP A 293 9.25 -16.19 38.12
CA ASP A 293 9.32 -16.67 39.50
C ASP A 293 8.41 -17.92 39.70
N ALA A 294 8.55 -18.60 40.83
CA ALA A 294 7.78 -19.82 41.11
C ALA A 294 6.26 -19.60 41.13
N LYS A 295 5.81 -18.38 41.47
CA LYS A 295 4.39 -18.02 41.51
C LYS A 295 3.86 -17.75 40.10
N GLU A 296 4.61 -17.03 39.28
CA GLU A 296 4.32 -16.78 37.87
C GLU A 296 4.31 -18.11 37.09
N ALA A 297 5.35 -18.93 37.25
CA ALA A 297 5.47 -20.21 36.55
C ALA A 297 4.34 -21.20 36.87
N GLY A 298 3.76 -21.15 38.07
CA GLY A 298 2.62 -21.97 38.47
C GLY A 298 1.25 -21.37 38.13
N GLN A 299 1.19 -20.13 37.66
CA GLN A 299 -0.07 -19.43 37.42
C GLN A 299 -0.67 -19.80 36.05
N ARG A 300 -1.90 -20.34 36.08
CA ARG A 300 -2.66 -20.76 34.89
C ARG A 300 -3.85 -19.87 34.56
N GLY A 301 -4.35 -19.08 35.50
CA GLY A 301 -5.51 -18.21 35.29
C GLY A 301 -5.16 -16.75 34.98
N ASN A 302 -3.87 -16.43 34.86
CA ASN A 302 -3.41 -15.09 34.48
C ASN A 302 -2.84 -15.15 33.06
N HIS A 303 -3.54 -14.50 32.14
CA HIS A 303 -3.33 -14.53 30.70
C HIS A 303 -2.74 -13.18 30.30
N TYR A 304 -1.44 -13.14 29.97
CA TYR A 304 -0.72 -11.88 29.76
C TYR A 304 0.53 -11.99 28.88
N LEU A 305 0.88 -13.20 28.44
CA LEU A 305 2.06 -13.40 27.60
C LEU A 305 1.75 -13.14 26.13
N GLU A 306 2.77 -12.72 25.40
CA GLU A 306 2.84 -12.88 23.96
C GLU A 306 3.86 -13.97 23.65
N VAL A 307 3.51 -14.93 22.79
CA VAL A 307 4.39 -16.06 22.50
C VAL A 307 4.72 -16.10 21.02
N ILE A 308 6.01 -16.01 20.71
CA ILE A 308 6.56 -16.20 19.38
C ILE A 308 7.27 -17.55 19.28
N ALA A 309 7.12 -18.22 18.14
CA ALA A 309 7.76 -19.48 17.85
C ALA A 309 8.31 -19.51 16.42
N ARG A 310 9.30 -20.38 16.19
CA ARG A 310 9.83 -20.66 14.85
C ARG A 310 9.55 -22.10 14.47
N LEU A 311 8.84 -22.32 13.36
CA LEU A 311 8.58 -23.65 12.80
C LEU A 311 9.88 -24.34 12.41
N LYS A 312 10.02 -25.63 12.70
CA LYS A 312 11.12 -26.46 12.16
C LYS A 312 11.08 -26.50 10.62
N PRO A 313 12.22 -26.72 9.95
CA PRO A 313 12.25 -26.78 8.49
C PRO A 313 11.30 -27.87 7.97
N GLY A 314 10.46 -27.54 6.99
CA GLY A 314 9.50 -28.48 6.38
C GLY A 314 8.22 -28.72 7.18
N ILE A 315 8.03 -28.11 8.36
CA ILE A 315 6.76 -28.15 9.08
C ILE A 315 5.80 -27.10 8.53
N THR A 316 4.59 -27.54 8.16
CA THR A 316 3.52 -26.64 7.70
C THR A 316 2.76 -26.02 8.88
N LEU A 317 2.13 -24.86 8.65
CA LEU A 317 1.28 -24.21 9.64
C LEU A 317 0.16 -25.14 10.12
N GLN A 318 -0.45 -25.91 9.23
CA GLN A 318 -1.53 -26.85 9.58
C GLN A 318 -1.04 -27.95 10.53
N ARG A 319 0.19 -28.43 10.35
CA ARG A 319 0.77 -29.44 11.23
C ARG A 319 1.10 -28.87 12.61
N ALA A 320 1.64 -27.65 12.66
CA ALA A 320 1.86 -26.97 13.92
C ALA A 320 0.56 -26.69 14.67
N GLN A 321 -0.49 -26.22 13.96
CA GLN A 321 -1.81 -26.02 14.52
C GLN A 321 -2.38 -27.33 15.09
N ALA A 322 -2.29 -28.45 14.36
CA ALA A 322 -2.80 -29.74 14.83
C ALA A 322 -2.08 -30.24 16.10
N GLU A 323 -0.76 -30.06 16.20
CA GLU A 323 -0.02 -30.41 17.41
C GLU A 323 -0.39 -29.51 18.59
N MET A 324 -0.49 -28.20 18.36
CA MET A 324 -0.90 -27.26 19.41
C MET A 324 -2.33 -27.53 19.91
N THR A 325 -3.26 -27.88 19.02
CA THR A 325 -4.60 -28.34 19.41
C THR A 325 -4.55 -29.62 20.26
N THR A 326 -3.64 -30.54 19.95
CA THR A 326 -3.44 -31.77 20.74
C THR A 326 -2.90 -31.47 22.14
N ILE A 327 -1.93 -30.54 22.26
CA ILE A 327 -1.38 -30.11 23.54
C ILE A 327 -2.48 -29.39 24.35
N ALA A 328 -3.23 -28.47 23.74
CA ALA A 328 -4.33 -27.76 24.39
C ALA A 328 -5.39 -28.73 24.95
N GLY A 329 -5.82 -29.73 24.17
CA GLY A 329 -6.77 -30.75 24.64
C GLY A 329 -6.23 -31.61 25.80
N ARG A 330 -4.91 -31.83 25.86
CA ARG A 330 -4.28 -32.48 27.02
C ARG A 330 -4.29 -31.57 28.25
N LEU A 331 -3.99 -30.30 28.08
CA LEU A 331 -4.00 -29.32 29.17
C LEU A 331 -5.42 -29.11 29.72
N GLU A 332 -6.44 -29.14 28.87
CA GLU A 332 -7.84 -29.13 29.28
C GLU A 332 -8.17 -30.31 30.20
N GLN A 333 -7.70 -31.52 29.87
CA GLN A 333 -7.92 -32.71 30.71
C GLN A 333 -7.12 -32.68 32.02
N GLN A 334 -5.89 -32.17 31.99
CA GLN A 334 -5.01 -32.10 33.17
C GLN A 334 -5.41 -30.96 34.12
N TYR A 335 -5.89 -29.85 33.57
CA TYR A 335 -6.19 -28.61 34.30
C TYR A 335 -7.61 -28.10 33.98
N PRO A 336 -8.66 -28.89 34.24
CA PRO A 336 -10.04 -28.56 33.83
C PRO A 336 -10.60 -27.32 34.53
N LYS A 337 -9.96 -26.83 35.61
CA LYS A 337 -10.40 -25.59 36.28
C LYS A 337 -9.96 -24.32 35.56
N THR A 338 -8.81 -24.36 34.86
CA THR A 338 -8.18 -23.19 34.27
C THR A 338 -8.12 -23.26 32.75
N ASN A 339 -8.18 -24.46 32.16
CA ASN A 339 -8.00 -24.70 30.73
C ASN A 339 -9.23 -25.30 30.04
N ALA A 340 -10.37 -25.36 30.73
CA ALA A 340 -11.62 -25.80 30.10
C ALA A 340 -11.95 -24.92 28.89
N SER A 341 -12.17 -25.55 27.75
CA SER A 341 -12.42 -24.88 26.47
C SER A 341 -11.32 -23.90 26.00
N ILE A 342 -10.12 -23.95 26.58
CA ILE A 342 -8.99 -23.15 26.13
C ILE A 342 -8.21 -23.95 25.08
N GLY A 343 -8.34 -23.54 23.83
CA GLY A 343 -7.57 -24.06 22.71
C GLY A 343 -6.22 -23.34 22.53
N ALA A 344 -5.56 -23.63 21.42
CA ALA A 344 -4.37 -22.92 20.97
C ALA A 344 -4.51 -22.59 19.49
N VAL A 345 -4.07 -21.40 19.08
CA VAL A 345 -4.10 -20.96 17.68
C VAL A 345 -2.72 -20.46 17.26
N VAL A 346 -2.27 -20.93 16.09
CA VAL A 346 -0.97 -20.59 15.51
C VAL A 346 -1.20 -19.66 14.33
N THR A 347 -0.70 -18.43 14.44
CA THR A 347 -0.90 -17.38 13.43
C THR A 347 0.44 -16.98 12.81
N PRO A 348 0.58 -16.95 11.47
CA PRO A 348 1.79 -16.42 10.84
C PRO A 348 2.12 -15.01 11.32
N LEU A 349 3.39 -14.72 11.60
CA LEU A 349 3.79 -13.40 12.11
C LEU A 349 3.39 -12.27 11.14
N HIS A 350 3.48 -12.50 9.83
CA HIS A 350 3.00 -11.55 8.83
C HIS A 350 1.51 -11.25 8.97
N GLU A 351 0.67 -12.26 9.21
CA GLU A 351 -0.78 -12.06 9.41
C GLU A 351 -1.07 -11.29 10.70
N GLN A 352 -0.35 -11.55 11.79
CA GLN A 352 -0.47 -10.78 13.03
C GLN A 352 -0.20 -9.29 12.81
N VAL A 353 0.82 -8.98 11.99
CA VAL A 353 1.26 -7.60 11.75
C VAL A 353 0.32 -6.84 10.81
N VAL A 354 -0.25 -7.52 9.81
CA VAL A 354 -0.97 -6.85 8.70
C VAL A 354 -2.47 -7.15 8.64
N GLY A 355 -2.95 -8.13 9.39
CA GLY A 355 -4.29 -8.71 9.27
C GLY A 355 -5.40 -7.67 9.34
N ASP A 356 -5.33 -6.77 10.33
CA ASP A 356 -6.37 -5.76 10.57
C ASP A 356 -6.38 -4.64 9.53
N ILE A 357 -5.23 -4.35 8.91
CA ILE A 357 -5.07 -3.21 7.99
C ILE A 357 -5.24 -3.65 6.53
N LYS A 358 -5.05 -4.94 6.23
CA LYS A 358 -5.15 -5.52 4.89
C LYS A 358 -6.47 -5.18 4.16
N PRO A 359 -7.67 -5.29 4.77
CA PRO A 359 -8.90 -4.95 4.08
C PRO A 359 -8.96 -3.47 3.65
N ALA A 360 -8.52 -2.57 4.53
CA ALA A 360 -8.49 -1.14 4.23
C ALA A 360 -7.53 -0.81 3.08
N LEU A 361 -6.34 -1.44 3.04
CA LEU A 361 -5.38 -1.28 1.95
C LEU A 361 -5.90 -1.83 0.62
N LEU A 362 -6.62 -2.96 0.64
CA LEU A 362 -7.22 -3.53 -0.57
C LEU A 362 -8.35 -2.66 -1.13
N ILE A 363 -9.18 -2.08 -0.27
CA ILE A 363 -10.21 -1.11 -0.67
C ILE A 363 -9.56 0.12 -1.31
N LEU A 364 -8.48 0.64 -0.70
CA LEU A 364 -7.74 1.79 -1.22
C LEU A 364 -7.10 1.49 -2.58
N LEU A 365 -6.50 0.30 -2.73
CA LEU A 365 -5.92 -0.16 -4.00
C LEU A 365 -6.99 -0.26 -5.11
N GLY A 366 -8.16 -0.83 -4.80
CA GLY A 366 -9.29 -0.90 -5.73
C GLY A 366 -9.80 0.49 -6.13
N ALA A 367 -9.90 1.41 -5.18
CA ALA A 367 -10.33 2.78 -5.44
C ALA A 367 -9.39 3.52 -6.40
N VAL A 368 -8.06 3.46 -6.17
CA VAL A 368 -7.10 4.11 -7.08
C VAL A 368 -7.04 3.41 -8.45
N ALA A 369 -7.28 2.11 -8.53
CA ALA A 369 -7.40 1.41 -9.80
C ALA A 369 -8.58 1.94 -10.64
N PHE A 370 -9.74 2.20 -10.03
CA PHE A 370 -10.86 2.85 -10.73
C PHE A 370 -10.54 4.28 -11.18
N VAL A 371 -9.81 5.07 -10.37
CA VAL A 371 -9.35 6.41 -10.77
C VAL A 371 -8.47 6.34 -12.02
N LEU A 372 -7.58 5.34 -12.09
CA LEU A 372 -6.77 5.10 -13.28
C LEU A 372 -7.63 4.72 -14.50
N LEU A 373 -8.65 3.88 -14.33
CA LEU A 373 -9.57 3.53 -15.42
C LEU A 373 -10.32 4.75 -15.96
N ILE A 374 -10.74 5.67 -15.07
CA ILE A 374 -11.35 6.96 -15.46
C ILE A 374 -10.34 7.81 -16.24
N ALA A 375 -9.08 7.88 -15.79
CA ALA A 375 -8.03 8.60 -16.51
C ALA A 375 -7.81 7.99 -17.91
N CYS A 376 -7.78 6.66 -18.03
CA CYS A 376 -7.69 5.96 -19.32
C CYS A 376 -8.87 6.30 -20.24
N ALA A 377 -10.11 6.27 -19.73
CA ALA A 377 -11.30 6.59 -20.50
C ALA A 377 -11.28 8.04 -21.00
N ASN A 378 -10.86 8.99 -20.15
CA ASN A 378 -10.69 10.39 -20.51
C ASN A 378 -9.67 10.57 -21.65
N VAL A 379 -8.50 9.95 -21.54
CA VAL A 379 -7.48 10.04 -22.58
C VAL A 379 -7.92 9.36 -23.87
N ALA A 380 -8.60 8.21 -23.78
CA ALA A 380 -9.20 7.55 -24.95
C ALA A 380 -10.21 8.47 -25.66
N ASN A 381 -11.10 9.12 -24.90
CA ASN A 381 -12.09 10.06 -25.43
C ASN A 381 -11.42 11.25 -26.15
N LEU A 382 -10.34 11.80 -25.57
CA LEU A 382 -9.58 12.89 -26.20
C LEU A 382 -8.87 12.42 -27.48
N LEU A 383 -8.29 11.22 -27.48
CA LEU A 383 -7.63 10.64 -28.66
C LEU A 383 -8.63 10.35 -29.78
N LEU A 384 -9.82 9.82 -29.45
CA LEU A 384 -10.91 9.58 -30.41
C LEU A 384 -11.39 10.90 -31.04
N ALA A 385 -11.58 11.95 -30.24
CA ALA A 385 -11.94 13.27 -30.74
C ALA A 385 -10.88 13.83 -31.70
N ARG A 386 -9.59 13.65 -31.38
CA ARG A 386 -8.49 14.06 -32.25
C ARG A 386 -8.37 13.23 -33.51
N ALA A 387 -8.63 11.92 -33.44
CA ALA A 387 -8.66 11.04 -34.61
C ALA A 387 -9.74 11.46 -35.61
N ALA A 388 -10.91 11.90 -35.12
CA ALA A 388 -11.98 12.44 -35.96
C ALA A 388 -11.54 13.72 -36.70
N VAL A 389 -10.84 14.64 -36.03
CA VAL A 389 -10.29 15.85 -36.69
C VAL A 389 -9.25 15.51 -37.76
N ARG A 390 -8.47 14.43 -37.54
CA ARG A 390 -7.44 13.96 -38.47
C ARG A 390 -7.94 12.97 -39.53
N GLN A 391 -9.25 12.75 -39.62
CA GLN A 391 -9.83 11.72 -40.49
C GLN A 391 -9.47 11.94 -41.96
N LYS A 392 -9.46 13.19 -42.46
CA LYS A 392 -9.05 13.53 -43.84
C LYS A 392 -7.58 13.18 -44.11
N GLU A 393 -6.69 13.46 -43.17
CA GLU A 393 -5.26 13.11 -43.27
C GLU A 393 -5.05 11.58 -43.32
N ILE A 394 -5.78 10.85 -42.46
CA ILE A 394 -5.70 9.39 -42.38
C ILE A 394 -6.24 8.74 -43.67
N ALA A 395 -7.37 9.24 -44.19
CA ALA A 395 -7.95 8.79 -45.44
C ALA A 395 -7.01 9.00 -46.63
N LEU A 396 -6.33 10.15 -46.70
CA LEU A 396 -5.31 10.43 -47.73
C LEU A 396 -4.12 9.45 -47.63
N ARG A 397 -3.64 9.14 -46.42
CA ARG A 397 -2.55 8.15 -46.24
C ARG A 397 -2.96 6.75 -46.67
N LEU A 398 -4.19 6.33 -46.37
CA LEU A 398 -4.74 5.07 -46.83
C LEU A 398 -4.90 5.04 -48.36
N ALA A 399 -5.31 6.15 -48.97
CA ALA A 399 -5.43 6.29 -50.44
C ALA A 399 -4.08 6.17 -51.16
N VAL A 400 -3.00 6.67 -50.54
CA VAL A 400 -1.63 6.58 -51.06
C VAL A 400 -0.97 5.21 -50.74
N GLY A 401 -1.70 4.27 -50.14
CA GLY A 401 -1.26 2.87 -49.95
C GLY A 401 -0.65 2.54 -48.59
N ALA A 402 -0.82 3.39 -47.57
CA ALA A 402 -0.38 3.04 -46.22
C ALA A 402 -1.19 1.83 -45.67
N SER A 403 -0.50 0.85 -45.08
CA SER A 403 -1.16 -0.30 -44.46
C SER A 403 -1.88 0.09 -43.16
N ARG A 404 -3.06 -0.52 -42.91
CA ARG A 404 -3.83 -0.31 -41.66
C ARG A 404 -3.03 -0.67 -40.41
N SER A 405 -2.17 -1.69 -40.49
CA SER A 405 -1.25 -2.09 -39.41
C SER A 405 -0.24 -0.99 -39.07
N ARG A 406 0.28 -0.25 -40.07
CA ARG A 406 1.18 0.88 -39.83
C ARG A 406 0.50 2.03 -39.09
N LEU A 407 -0.76 2.32 -39.43
CA LEU A 407 -1.57 3.32 -38.72
C LEU A 407 -1.88 2.89 -37.28
N MET A 408 -2.28 1.63 -37.06
CA MET A 408 -2.51 1.10 -35.72
C MET A 408 -1.26 1.18 -34.85
N ARG A 409 -0.10 0.76 -35.37
CA ARG A 409 1.19 0.83 -34.66
C ARG A 409 1.55 2.27 -34.30
N GLN A 410 1.31 3.21 -35.19
CA GLN A 410 1.53 4.64 -34.94
C GLN A 410 0.66 5.16 -33.80
N PHE A 411 -0.65 4.89 -33.80
CA PHE A 411 -1.55 5.33 -32.71
C PHE A 411 -1.21 4.68 -31.36
N LEU A 412 -0.84 3.41 -31.36
CA LEU A 412 -0.38 2.72 -30.17
C LEU A 412 0.94 3.30 -29.65
N THR A 413 1.88 3.63 -30.55
CA THR A 413 3.15 4.26 -30.18
C THR A 413 2.93 5.65 -29.58
N GLU A 414 2.07 6.47 -30.16
CA GLU A 414 1.69 7.79 -29.60
C GLU A 414 1.03 7.65 -28.21
N SER A 415 0.17 6.65 -28.04
CA SER A 415 -0.54 6.38 -26.78
C SER A 415 0.40 5.89 -25.67
N VAL A 416 1.30 4.96 -26.01
CA VAL A 416 2.33 4.47 -25.09
C VAL A 416 3.30 5.58 -24.71
N LEU A 417 3.74 6.43 -25.65
CA LEU A 417 4.57 7.59 -25.35
C LEU A 417 3.90 8.53 -24.35
N LEU A 418 2.62 8.89 -24.57
CA LEU A 418 1.84 9.69 -23.62
C LEU A 418 1.79 9.07 -22.23
N SER A 419 1.55 7.76 -22.16
CA SER A 419 1.48 7.04 -20.89
C SER A 419 2.82 6.92 -20.20
N VAL A 420 3.93 6.76 -20.93
CA VAL A 420 5.29 6.77 -20.36
C VAL A 420 5.63 8.14 -19.78
N PHE A 421 5.31 9.24 -20.47
CA PHE A 421 5.49 10.59 -19.92
C PHE A 421 4.58 10.85 -18.72
N GLY A 422 3.31 10.43 -18.80
CA GLY A 422 2.37 10.47 -17.68
C GLY A 422 2.88 9.67 -16.48
N GLY A 423 3.41 8.47 -16.70
CA GLY A 423 3.99 7.61 -15.67
C GLY A 423 5.26 8.19 -15.07
N ALA A 424 6.13 8.83 -15.86
CA ALA A 424 7.31 9.51 -15.37
C ALA A 424 6.94 10.69 -14.45
N VAL A 425 6.00 11.54 -14.87
CA VAL A 425 5.49 12.65 -14.02
C VAL A 425 4.75 12.09 -12.80
N GLY A 426 3.97 11.02 -12.98
CA GLY A 426 3.26 10.32 -11.92
C GLY A 426 4.19 9.72 -10.87
N LEU A 427 5.39 9.27 -11.25
CA LEU A 427 6.41 8.80 -10.34
C LEU A 427 6.95 9.92 -9.44
N PHE A 428 7.13 11.13 -9.98
CA PHE A 428 7.49 12.29 -9.15
C PHE A 428 6.35 12.68 -8.20
N LEU A 429 5.09 12.63 -8.67
CA LEU A 429 3.93 12.87 -7.83
C LEU A 429 3.78 11.81 -6.73
N SER A 430 4.11 10.55 -7.01
CA SER A 430 4.01 9.47 -6.01
C SER A 430 5.06 9.63 -4.91
N LEU A 431 6.27 10.12 -5.23
CA LEU A 431 7.28 10.48 -4.23
C LEU A 431 6.76 11.57 -3.28
N ALA A 432 6.22 12.66 -3.82
CA ALA A 432 5.66 13.73 -3.01
C ALA A 432 4.43 13.26 -2.20
N GLY A 433 3.59 12.41 -2.79
CA GLY A 433 2.42 11.81 -2.15
C GLY A 433 2.79 10.89 -0.99
N LEU A 434 3.85 10.09 -1.13
CA LEU A 434 4.37 9.23 -0.06
C LEU A 434 4.89 10.06 1.11
N ASP A 435 5.63 11.13 0.86
CA ASP A 435 6.13 12.01 1.92
C ASP A 435 5.00 12.73 2.65
N LEU A 436 3.96 13.15 1.93
CA LEU A 436 2.76 13.73 2.55
C LEU A 436 2.03 12.68 3.40
N LEU A 437 1.85 11.47 2.88
CA LEU A 437 1.17 10.38 3.58
C LEU A 437 1.89 10.00 4.88
N LYS A 438 3.23 9.94 4.86
CA LYS A 438 4.07 9.67 6.05
C LYS A 438 3.86 10.68 7.17
N ARG A 439 3.51 11.94 6.86
CA ARG A 439 3.24 12.96 7.89
C ARG A 439 1.88 12.80 8.58
N PHE A 440 0.94 12.11 7.93
CA PHE A 440 -0.39 11.86 8.46
C PHE A 440 -0.55 10.48 9.10
N ILE A 441 0.38 9.55 8.83
CA ILE A 441 0.41 8.23 9.46
C ILE A 441 0.88 8.40 10.91
N PRO A 442 0.10 7.97 11.92
CA PRO A 442 0.55 7.94 13.29
C PRO A 442 1.77 7.01 13.44
N PRO A 443 2.75 7.34 14.32
CA PRO A 443 3.98 6.55 14.51
C PRO A 443 3.74 5.09 14.89
N ASN A 444 2.51 4.77 15.32
CA ASN A 444 2.08 3.47 15.81
C ASN A 444 1.80 2.46 14.66
N ILE A 445 1.65 2.93 13.41
CA ILE A 445 1.45 2.05 12.24
C ILE A 445 2.82 1.62 11.71
N SER A 446 3.38 0.61 12.40
CA SER A 446 4.76 0.13 12.39
C SER A 446 5.46 -0.07 11.02
N HIS A 447 4.75 -0.24 9.90
CA HIS A 447 5.36 -0.62 8.61
C HIS A 447 5.12 0.35 7.43
N ALA A 448 4.20 1.30 7.53
CA ALA A 448 3.85 2.16 6.40
C ALA A 448 4.88 3.29 6.15
N GLU A 449 5.62 3.72 7.18
CA GLU A 449 6.65 4.76 7.05
C GLU A 449 7.88 4.32 6.25
N ALA A 450 8.15 3.01 6.20
CA ALA A 450 9.24 2.43 5.42
C ALA A 450 8.91 2.35 3.91
N ALA A 451 7.76 2.87 3.48
CA ALA A 451 7.38 2.86 2.08
C ALA A 451 8.37 3.68 1.25
N THR A 452 9.09 2.96 0.40
CA THR A 452 10.06 3.49 -0.56
C THR A 452 9.70 2.99 -1.95
N ILE A 453 10.06 3.78 -2.96
CA ILE A 453 10.00 3.31 -4.35
C ILE A 453 11.21 2.41 -4.59
N ASP A 454 10.97 1.10 -4.55
CA ASP A 454 11.98 0.09 -4.87
C ASP A 454 11.87 -0.36 -6.35
N ALA A 455 12.73 -1.30 -6.77
CA ALA A 455 12.72 -1.82 -8.12
C ALA A 455 11.38 -2.51 -8.49
N LYS A 456 10.67 -3.12 -7.53
CA LYS A 456 9.37 -3.74 -7.77
C LYS A 456 8.32 -2.67 -8.04
N VAL A 457 8.27 -1.62 -7.23
CA VAL A 457 7.39 -0.46 -7.46
C VAL A 457 7.68 0.18 -8.82
N LEU A 458 8.96 0.41 -9.16
CA LEU A 458 9.32 0.98 -10.45
C LEU A 458 8.87 0.09 -11.61
N SER A 459 9.09 -1.23 -11.51
CA SER A 459 8.64 -2.21 -12.50
C SER A 459 7.12 -2.22 -12.65
N PHE A 460 6.39 -2.11 -11.53
CA PHE A 460 4.94 -1.99 -11.52
C PHE A 460 4.48 -0.69 -12.20
N THR A 461 5.10 0.46 -11.89
CA THR A 461 4.77 1.74 -12.54
C THR A 461 5.01 1.69 -14.04
N VAL A 462 6.13 1.11 -14.49
CA VAL A 462 6.42 0.92 -15.91
C VAL A 462 5.37 0.02 -16.56
N LEU A 463 5.07 -1.14 -15.94
CA LEU A 463 4.07 -2.06 -16.45
C LEU A 463 2.69 -1.41 -16.55
N VAL A 464 2.24 -0.73 -15.50
CA VAL A 464 0.97 0.00 -15.48
C VAL A 464 0.95 1.08 -16.55
N SER A 465 2.03 1.85 -16.71
CA SER A 465 2.12 2.88 -17.76
C SER A 465 1.99 2.26 -19.16
N LEU A 466 2.68 1.15 -19.43
CA LEU A 466 2.57 0.47 -20.73
C LEU A 466 1.16 -0.09 -20.97
N VAL A 467 0.60 -0.78 -19.99
CA VAL A 467 -0.76 -1.36 -20.05
C VAL A 467 -1.80 -0.27 -20.25
N THR A 468 -1.72 0.83 -19.51
CA THR A 468 -2.59 1.99 -19.65
C THR A 468 -2.52 2.57 -21.07
N GLY A 469 -1.30 2.78 -21.60
CA GLY A 469 -1.09 3.25 -22.97
C GLY A 469 -1.68 2.34 -24.05
N LEU A 470 -1.60 1.03 -23.85
CA LEU A 470 -2.23 0.04 -24.71
C LEU A 470 -3.76 0.10 -24.61
N ILE A 471 -4.33 0.12 -23.40
CA ILE A 471 -5.78 0.13 -23.17
C ILE A 471 -6.45 1.30 -23.88
N PHE A 472 -5.99 2.53 -23.66
CA PHE A 472 -6.62 3.70 -24.28
C PHE A 472 -6.21 3.90 -25.75
N GLY A 473 -5.11 3.29 -26.20
CA GLY A 473 -4.66 3.33 -27.59
C GLY A 473 -5.40 2.35 -28.52
N ILE A 474 -5.98 1.27 -27.99
CA ILE A 474 -6.75 0.28 -28.78
C ILE A 474 -8.01 0.90 -29.40
N ALA A 475 -8.74 1.75 -28.65
CA ALA A 475 -9.97 2.39 -29.13
C ALA A 475 -9.76 3.23 -30.41
N PRO A 476 -8.82 4.21 -30.46
CA PRO A 476 -8.54 4.95 -31.68
C PRO A 476 -7.87 4.08 -32.76
N ALA A 477 -7.05 3.08 -32.40
CA ALA A 477 -6.41 2.18 -33.37
C ALA A 477 -7.44 1.33 -34.14
N THR A 478 -8.44 0.79 -33.43
CA THR A 478 -9.53 0.01 -34.04
C THR A 478 -10.46 0.88 -34.89
N GLN A 479 -10.73 2.12 -34.48
CA GLN A 479 -11.46 3.07 -35.32
C GLN A 479 -10.68 3.41 -36.60
N ALA A 480 -9.37 3.62 -36.50
CA ALA A 480 -8.50 3.90 -37.64
C ALA A 480 -8.46 2.74 -38.65
N ALA A 481 -8.53 1.50 -38.18
CA ALA A 481 -8.55 0.31 -39.02
C ALA A 481 -9.86 0.12 -39.79
N ASN A 482 -10.97 0.74 -39.35
CA ASN A 482 -12.30 0.57 -39.91
C ASN A 482 -12.77 1.73 -40.80
N PHE A 483 -11.92 2.73 -41.09
CA PHE A 483 -12.26 3.79 -42.04
C PHE A 483 -12.42 3.23 -43.46
N ASN A 484 -13.65 3.25 -43.97
CA ASN A 484 -13.94 2.96 -45.37
C ASN A 484 -13.70 4.20 -46.23
N LEU A 485 -12.72 4.13 -47.13
CA LEU A 485 -12.37 5.19 -48.09
C LEU A 485 -13.59 5.68 -48.91
N ASN A 486 -14.51 4.78 -49.24
CA ASN A 486 -15.68 5.06 -50.06
C ASN A 486 -16.75 5.91 -49.34
N ASP A 487 -16.82 5.84 -48.01
CA ASP A 487 -17.78 6.63 -47.24
C ASP A 487 -17.27 8.05 -47.00
N THR A 488 -15.95 8.22 -46.80
CA THR A 488 -15.35 9.53 -46.45
C THR A 488 -15.19 10.48 -47.64
N LEU A 489 -15.13 9.96 -48.87
CA LEU A 489 -15.01 10.76 -50.10
C LEU A 489 -16.37 11.16 -50.71
N LYS A 490 -17.47 10.49 -50.32
CA LYS A 490 -18.85 10.83 -50.74
C LYS A 490 -19.53 11.86 -49.82
N GLU A 491 -18.85 12.29 -48.76
CA GLU A 491 -19.43 12.96 -47.60
C GLU A 491 -19.45 14.50 -47.70
N SER A 492 -19.96 15.03 -48.81
CA SER A 492 -20.31 16.47 -48.90
C SER A 492 -21.77 16.76 -48.50
N GLY A 493 -22.54 15.80 -47.94
CA GLY A 493 -23.96 16.05 -47.67
C GLY A 493 -24.77 15.07 -46.82
N ARG A 494 -24.19 14.22 -45.97
CA ARG A 494 -24.97 13.39 -45.02
C ARG A 494 -24.24 13.21 -43.70
N ASP A 495 -24.99 13.28 -42.59
CA ASP A 495 -24.46 13.29 -41.22
C ASP A 495 -23.57 12.06 -40.89
N PRO A 496 -22.35 12.25 -40.37
CA PRO A 496 -21.43 11.19 -40.03
C PRO A 496 -21.81 10.55 -38.67
N GLY A 497 -22.66 9.51 -38.67
CA GLY A 497 -23.46 9.20 -37.48
C GLY A 497 -23.13 7.99 -36.58
N SER A 498 -22.92 6.76 -37.11
CA SER A 498 -23.29 5.58 -36.30
C SER A 498 -22.16 4.74 -35.68
N GLY A 499 -20.95 4.71 -36.26
CA GLY A 499 -19.87 3.82 -35.80
C GLY A 499 -18.99 4.39 -34.68
N GLY A 500 -18.37 5.55 -34.92
CA GLY A 500 -17.46 6.20 -33.96
C GLY A 500 -18.16 6.77 -32.72
N ASN A 501 -19.44 7.14 -32.86
CA ASN A 501 -20.23 7.72 -31.77
C ASN A 501 -20.66 6.65 -30.74
N ARG A 502 -20.79 5.37 -31.13
CA ARG A 502 -21.15 4.26 -30.22
C ARG A 502 -20.03 3.90 -29.25
N ILE A 503 -18.78 3.82 -29.71
CA ILE A 503 -17.62 3.52 -28.85
C ILE A 503 -17.41 4.65 -27.85
N ARG A 504 -17.48 5.90 -28.32
CA ARG A 504 -17.40 7.09 -27.44
C ARG A 504 -18.56 7.11 -26.44
N GLY A 505 -19.78 6.81 -26.88
CA GLY A 505 -20.95 6.70 -26.00
C GLY A 505 -20.78 5.64 -24.92
N LEU A 506 -20.30 4.45 -25.26
CA LEU A 506 -20.01 3.37 -24.29
C LEU A 506 -18.90 3.75 -23.30
N LEU A 507 -17.84 4.42 -23.76
CA LEU A 507 -16.77 4.93 -22.90
C LEU A 507 -17.31 5.96 -21.90
N VAL A 508 -18.12 6.92 -22.35
CA VAL A 508 -18.74 7.93 -21.48
C VAL A 508 -19.70 7.29 -20.49
N ILE A 509 -20.55 6.35 -20.91
CA ILE A 509 -21.45 5.62 -20.01
C ILE A 509 -20.66 4.86 -18.94
N SER A 510 -19.59 4.16 -19.35
CA SER A 510 -18.74 3.41 -18.43
C SER A 510 -18.00 4.33 -17.46
N GLU A 511 -17.47 5.45 -17.94
CA GLU A 511 -16.81 6.47 -17.12
C GLU A 511 -17.76 7.06 -16.07
N VAL A 512 -18.97 7.44 -16.49
CA VAL A 512 -20.02 7.95 -15.61
C VAL A 512 -20.40 6.89 -14.57
N ALA A 513 -20.60 5.63 -14.99
CA ALA A 513 -20.92 4.53 -14.08
C ALA A 513 -19.81 4.28 -13.05
N VAL A 514 -18.54 4.19 -13.45
CA VAL A 514 -17.40 4.01 -12.54
C VAL A 514 -17.26 5.21 -11.61
N SER A 515 -17.50 6.43 -12.10
CA SER A 515 -17.49 7.64 -11.28
C SER A 515 -18.58 7.62 -10.21
N PHE A 516 -19.79 7.15 -10.54
CA PHE A 516 -20.86 6.95 -9.56
C PHE A 516 -20.48 5.91 -8.50
N VAL A 517 -19.89 4.78 -8.88
CA VAL A 517 -19.43 3.75 -7.93
C VAL A 517 -18.40 4.33 -6.96
N LEU A 518 -17.40 5.06 -7.48
CA LEU A 518 -16.40 5.72 -6.64
C LEU A 518 -16.99 6.79 -5.74
N LEU A 519 -17.90 7.62 -6.26
CA LEU A 519 -18.53 8.70 -5.49
C LEU A 519 -19.41 8.14 -4.37
N ILE A 520 -20.19 7.10 -4.65
CA ILE A 520 -21.02 6.41 -3.65
C ILE A 520 -20.11 5.74 -2.60
N GLY A 521 -19.06 5.02 -3.03
CA GLY A 521 -18.11 4.38 -2.13
C GLY A 521 -17.39 5.37 -1.22
N ALA A 522 -16.85 6.45 -1.79
CA ALA A 522 -16.21 7.53 -1.04
C ALA A 522 -17.20 8.23 -0.10
N GLY A 523 -18.42 8.51 -0.55
CA GLY A 523 -19.47 9.10 0.27
C GLY A 523 -19.86 8.21 1.46
N LEU A 524 -19.99 6.90 1.25
CA LEU A 524 -20.25 5.93 2.31
C LEU A 524 -19.09 5.81 3.29
N LEU A 525 -17.84 5.83 2.82
CA LEU A 525 -16.65 5.79 3.67
C LEU A 525 -16.52 7.08 4.51
N ILE A 526 -16.69 8.25 3.89
CA ILE A 526 -16.70 9.54 4.59
C ILE A 526 -17.85 9.57 5.61
N ASN A 527 -19.05 9.14 5.22
CA ASN A 527 -20.19 9.05 6.15
C ASN A 527 -19.90 8.08 7.30
N SER A 528 -19.28 6.93 7.03
CA SER A 528 -18.91 5.95 8.07
C SER A 528 -17.85 6.52 9.01
N PHE A 529 -16.83 7.19 8.48
CA PHE A 529 -15.81 7.87 9.28
C PHE A 529 -16.40 9.01 10.12
N MET A 530 -17.29 9.82 9.53
CA MET A 530 -17.99 10.90 10.24
C MET A 530 -18.90 10.35 11.33
N ARG A 531 -19.60 9.25 11.07
CA ARG A 531 -20.39 8.54 12.09
C ARG A 531 -19.49 8.04 13.20
N LEU A 532 -18.37 7.38 12.88
CA LEU A 532 -17.41 6.87 13.85
C LEU A 532 -16.82 7.99 14.72
N ARG A 533 -16.47 9.12 14.12
CA ARG A 533 -15.94 10.30 14.83
C ARG A 533 -16.99 10.98 15.72
N ASN A 534 -18.26 10.86 15.36
CA ASN A 534 -19.38 11.43 16.11
C ASN A 534 -20.02 10.41 17.08
N VAL A 535 -19.48 9.19 17.19
CA VAL A 535 -19.92 8.26 18.25
C VAL A 535 -19.53 8.91 19.57
N ASP A 536 -20.52 9.18 20.41
CA ASP A 536 -20.28 9.59 21.79
C ASP A 536 -19.56 8.45 22.51
N PRO A 537 -18.30 8.65 22.95
CA PRO A 537 -17.54 7.60 23.60
C PRO A 537 -17.99 7.36 25.06
N GLY A 538 -18.98 8.12 25.55
CA GLY A 538 -19.52 8.05 26.91
C GLY A 538 -18.69 8.84 27.93
N PHE A 539 -17.72 9.63 27.48
CA PHE A 539 -16.85 10.51 28.27
C PHE A 539 -16.44 11.73 27.45
N ARG A 540 -15.88 12.77 28.08
CA ARG A 540 -15.45 14.02 27.43
C ARG A 540 -13.93 14.03 27.22
N PRO A 541 -13.42 13.77 26.01
CA PRO A 541 -11.98 13.80 25.74
C PRO A 541 -11.41 15.23 25.69
N GLU A 542 -12.24 16.26 25.53
CA GLU A 542 -11.78 17.63 25.35
C GLU A 542 -11.18 18.20 26.64
N LYS A 543 -10.03 18.86 26.53
CA LYS A 543 -9.32 19.51 27.66
C LYS A 543 -8.87 18.54 28.75
N LEU A 544 -8.70 17.26 28.41
CA LEU A 544 -8.02 16.28 29.25
C LEU A 544 -6.55 16.19 28.87
N LEU A 545 -5.67 16.33 29.87
CA LEU A 545 -4.25 15.99 29.76
C LEU A 545 -4.04 14.67 30.47
N THR A 546 -3.43 13.69 29.79
CA THR A 546 -3.16 12.37 30.36
C THR A 546 -1.66 12.13 30.49
N MET A 547 -1.29 11.43 31.55
CA MET A 547 0.08 11.02 31.84
C MET A 547 0.03 9.59 32.38
N ARG A 548 1.04 8.78 32.08
CA ARG A 548 1.19 7.44 32.67
C ARG A 548 2.30 7.46 33.70
N ILE A 549 2.07 6.82 34.84
CA ILE A 549 3.01 6.77 35.96
C ILE A 549 3.24 5.31 36.32
N VAL A 550 4.50 4.93 36.43
CA VAL A 550 4.92 3.61 36.93
C VAL A 550 5.54 3.81 38.30
N LEU A 551 5.01 3.12 39.31
CA LEU A 551 5.56 3.13 40.66
C LEU A 551 6.53 1.95 40.81
N PRO A 552 7.83 2.21 41.05
CA PRO A 552 8.79 1.15 41.28
C PRO A 552 8.43 0.32 42.51
N GLU A 553 8.44 -1.01 42.37
CA GLU A 553 8.04 -1.91 43.46
C GLU A 553 8.96 -1.80 44.68
N VAL A 554 10.26 -1.56 44.46
CA VAL A 554 11.26 -1.34 45.52
C VAL A 554 10.88 -0.17 46.44
N ARG A 555 10.30 0.91 45.89
CA ARG A 555 9.92 2.11 46.66
C ARG A 555 8.47 2.08 47.12
N TYR A 556 7.61 1.38 46.39
CA TYR A 556 6.17 1.29 46.64
C TYR A 556 5.74 -0.19 46.71
N PRO A 557 6.17 -0.95 47.73
CA PRO A 557 5.97 -2.40 47.77
C PRO A 557 4.53 -2.80 48.06
N ASP A 558 3.83 -2.03 48.89
CA ASP A 558 2.50 -2.38 49.39
C ASP A 558 1.40 -1.43 48.86
N ARG A 559 0.14 -1.89 48.96
CA ARG A 559 -1.02 -1.14 48.49
C ARG A 559 -1.27 0.14 49.27
N ALA A 560 -0.94 0.20 50.56
CA ALA A 560 -1.17 1.37 51.39
C ALA A 560 -0.23 2.52 50.97
N THR A 561 1.05 2.22 50.77
CA THR A 561 2.05 3.20 50.29
C THR A 561 1.71 3.70 48.88
N ARG A 562 1.28 2.81 47.97
CA ARG A 562 0.80 3.21 46.62
C ARG A 562 -0.45 4.10 46.70
N SER A 563 -1.41 3.77 47.55
CA SER A 563 -2.62 4.57 47.74
C SER A 563 -2.29 5.96 48.27
N ALA A 564 -1.43 6.06 49.28
CA ALA A 564 -1.00 7.33 49.86
C ALA A 564 -0.31 8.23 48.82
N PHE A 565 0.54 7.64 47.95
CA PHE A 565 1.16 8.37 46.85
C PHE A 565 0.13 8.99 45.90
N TYR A 566 -0.85 8.20 45.42
CA TYR A 566 -1.85 8.72 44.49
C TYR A 566 -2.76 9.78 45.11
N THR A 567 -3.10 9.64 46.39
CA THR A 567 -3.84 10.68 47.14
C THR A 567 -3.07 11.99 47.17
N GLU A 568 -1.79 11.96 47.52
CA GLU A 568 -0.95 13.16 47.58
C GLU A 568 -0.70 13.75 46.17
N LEU A 569 -0.49 12.89 45.17
CA LEU A 569 -0.33 13.31 43.78
C LEU A 569 -1.56 14.09 43.29
N ILE A 570 -2.76 13.54 43.46
CA ILE A 570 -4.00 14.22 43.07
C ILE A 570 -4.11 15.56 43.78
N ARG A 571 -3.88 15.58 45.11
CA ARG A 571 -3.93 16.80 45.91
C ARG A 571 -2.98 17.89 45.38
N GLN A 572 -1.75 17.54 45.01
CA GLN A 572 -0.78 18.49 44.46
C GLN A 572 -1.17 18.97 43.06
N VAL A 573 -1.59 18.07 42.17
CA VAL A 573 -1.98 18.42 40.80
C VAL A 573 -3.20 19.35 40.80
N GLU A 574 -4.16 19.14 41.70
CA GLU A 574 -5.33 20.03 41.84
C GLU A 574 -4.96 21.45 42.30
N THR A 575 -3.79 21.66 42.92
CA THR A 575 -3.32 23.02 43.28
C THR A 575 -2.69 23.78 42.12
N VAL A 576 -2.42 23.12 40.99
CA VAL A 576 -1.82 23.77 39.82
C VAL A 576 -2.85 24.70 39.16
N PRO A 577 -2.52 25.99 38.94
CA PRO A 577 -3.44 26.92 38.29
C PRO A 577 -3.92 26.42 36.93
N GLY A 578 -5.24 26.38 36.73
CA GLY A 578 -5.87 25.92 35.49
C GLY A 578 -6.35 24.45 35.52
N VAL A 579 -5.94 23.66 36.52
CA VAL A 579 -6.49 22.33 36.76
C VAL A 579 -7.87 22.46 37.40
N LYS A 580 -8.89 21.82 36.81
CA LYS A 580 -10.26 21.81 37.34
C LYS A 580 -10.51 20.62 38.27
N SER A 581 -10.00 19.46 37.90
CA SER A 581 -10.07 18.21 38.65
C SER A 581 -8.94 17.29 38.20
N ALA A 582 -8.52 16.39 39.07
CA ALA A 582 -7.54 15.36 38.74
C ALA A 582 -8.04 13.98 39.20
N ALA A 583 -7.66 12.95 38.46
CA ALA A 583 -8.02 11.58 38.77
C ALA A 583 -6.93 10.61 38.28
N VAL A 584 -6.91 9.42 38.86
CA VAL A 584 -6.06 8.32 38.42
C VAL A 584 -6.91 7.13 38.01
N ALA A 585 -6.43 6.38 37.03
CA ALA A 585 -7.06 5.16 36.53
C ALA A 585 -5.98 4.15 36.10
N THR A 586 -6.26 2.86 36.21
CA THR A 586 -5.35 1.80 35.71
C THR A 586 -5.22 1.80 34.20
N SER A 587 -6.31 2.10 33.48
CA SER A 587 -6.31 2.23 32.03
C SER A 587 -7.36 3.25 31.58
N LEU A 588 -7.07 3.95 30.48
CA LEU A 588 -8.03 4.87 29.87
C LEU A 588 -9.01 4.09 28.98
N PRO A 589 -10.28 4.52 28.90
CA PRO A 589 -11.23 3.92 27.97
C PRO A 589 -10.69 3.97 26.53
N LEU A 590 -10.94 2.91 25.76
CA LEU A 590 -10.57 2.80 24.34
C LEU A 590 -9.04 2.84 24.04
N THR A 591 -8.18 2.72 25.04
CA THR A 591 -6.71 2.65 24.84
C THR A 591 -6.13 1.26 25.05
N ASP A 592 -6.73 0.49 25.94
CA ASP A 592 -6.33 -0.85 26.33
C ASP A 592 -7.61 -1.60 26.75
N THR A 593 -7.66 -2.90 26.44
CA THR A 593 -8.71 -3.81 26.89
C THR A 593 -8.75 -3.91 28.42
N GLY A 594 -7.66 -3.55 29.12
CA GLY A 594 -7.59 -3.52 30.57
C GLY A 594 -7.61 -4.91 31.19
N ASN A 595 -7.56 -4.98 32.53
CA ASN A 595 -7.55 -6.27 33.23
C ASN A 595 -8.94 -6.89 33.21
N SER A 596 -9.03 -8.12 32.69
CA SER A 596 -10.24 -8.92 32.77
C SER A 596 -10.22 -9.80 34.04
N ILE A 597 -11.37 -10.03 34.63
CA ILE A 597 -11.53 -11.03 35.68
C ILE A 597 -12.83 -11.81 35.47
N GLY A 598 -12.82 -13.07 35.89
CA GLY A 598 -14.05 -13.84 36.08
C GLY A 598 -14.76 -13.41 37.36
N ILE A 599 -16.08 -13.25 37.30
CA ILE A 599 -16.89 -12.91 38.47
C ILE A 599 -17.95 -13.97 38.78
N SER A 600 -18.36 -14.05 40.04
CA SER A 600 -19.54 -14.81 40.47
C SER A 600 -20.59 -13.88 41.06
N ILE A 601 -21.87 -14.21 40.88
CA ILE A 601 -23.01 -13.42 41.33
C ILE A 601 -23.65 -14.09 42.53
N GLU A 602 -23.95 -13.31 43.57
CA GLU A 602 -24.57 -13.83 44.79
C GLU A 602 -25.93 -14.48 44.49
N GLY A 603 -26.17 -15.64 45.09
CA GLY A 603 -27.40 -16.41 44.90
C GLY A 603 -27.51 -17.14 43.56
N ARG A 604 -26.48 -17.12 42.71
CA ARG A 604 -26.42 -17.95 41.49
C ARG A 604 -25.52 -19.18 41.70
N PRO A 605 -25.86 -20.34 41.09
CA PRO A 605 -24.95 -21.48 41.05
C PRO A 605 -23.60 -21.11 40.45
N ASP A 606 -22.55 -21.82 40.83
CA ASP A 606 -21.25 -21.70 40.16
C ASP A 606 -21.46 -22.00 38.66
N PRO A 607 -21.19 -21.04 37.76
CA PRO A 607 -21.39 -21.24 36.33
C PRO A 607 -20.47 -22.34 35.76
N GLY A 608 -19.45 -22.76 36.51
CA GLY A 608 -18.40 -23.64 36.03
C GLY A 608 -17.41 -22.91 35.11
N PRO A 609 -16.27 -23.54 34.78
CA PRO A 609 -15.15 -22.88 34.10
C PRO A 609 -15.52 -22.24 32.75
N ASP A 610 -16.41 -22.88 31.97
CA ASP A 610 -16.77 -22.45 30.61
C ASP A 610 -17.78 -21.28 30.56
N HIS A 611 -18.44 -20.96 31.68
CA HIS A 611 -19.53 -19.98 31.71
C HIS A 611 -19.29 -18.86 32.73
N VAL A 612 -18.08 -18.75 33.29
CA VAL A 612 -17.74 -17.65 34.20
C VAL A 612 -17.86 -16.33 33.43
N PRO A 613 -18.73 -15.39 33.87
CA PRO A 613 -18.80 -14.08 33.24
C PRO A 613 -17.47 -13.35 33.41
N ILE A 614 -16.85 -12.98 32.28
CA ILE A 614 -15.63 -12.19 32.25
C ILE A 614 -16.00 -10.71 32.10
N VAL A 615 -15.48 -9.87 33.00
CA VAL A 615 -15.66 -8.42 32.96
C VAL A 615 -14.32 -7.72 32.92
N ILE A 616 -14.26 -6.63 32.15
CA ILE A 616 -13.13 -5.71 32.16
C ILE A 616 -13.25 -4.84 33.41
N THR A 617 -12.17 -4.76 34.17
CA THR A 617 -12.09 -3.98 35.41
C THR A 617 -11.14 -2.80 35.25
N ARG A 618 -11.50 -1.71 35.91
CA ARG A 618 -10.66 -0.51 36.03
C ARG A 618 -10.68 -0.05 37.46
N ILE A 619 -9.51 0.22 38.02
CA ILE A 619 -9.38 0.86 39.33
C ILE A 619 -9.23 2.34 39.09
N VAL A 620 -10.08 3.13 39.74
CA VAL A 620 -10.20 4.58 39.51
C VAL A 620 -10.34 5.32 40.83
N SER A 621 -9.86 6.57 40.89
CA SER A 621 -10.09 7.44 42.05
C SER A 621 -11.53 7.96 42.10
N SER A 622 -11.95 8.47 43.27
CA SER A 622 -13.32 8.99 43.52
C SER A 622 -13.80 10.01 42.47
N ARG A 623 -12.93 10.93 42.06
CA ARG A 623 -13.24 11.99 41.08
C ARG A 623 -13.09 11.60 39.61
N TYR A 624 -12.88 10.33 39.31
CA TYR A 624 -12.66 9.87 37.93
C TYR A 624 -13.85 10.15 37.00
N PHE A 625 -15.07 9.83 37.45
CA PHE A 625 -16.28 10.04 36.67
C PHE A 625 -16.55 11.53 36.41
N GLU A 626 -16.30 12.39 37.40
CA GLU A 626 -16.38 13.85 37.26
C GLU A 626 -15.34 14.36 36.26
N THR A 627 -14.08 13.96 36.41
CA THR A 627 -12.96 14.40 35.58
C THR A 627 -13.15 13.98 34.12
N MET A 628 -13.58 12.74 33.90
CA MET A 628 -13.86 12.21 32.56
C MET A 628 -15.23 12.67 32.02
N GLY A 629 -16.07 13.32 32.82
CA GLY A 629 -17.42 13.72 32.43
C GLY A 629 -18.35 12.54 32.12
N ILE A 630 -18.16 11.39 32.77
CA ILE A 630 -18.96 10.18 32.60
C ILE A 630 -20.24 10.31 33.45
N PRO A 631 -21.44 10.28 32.85
CA PRO A 631 -22.68 10.44 33.59
C PRO A 631 -23.04 9.19 34.41
N LEU A 632 -23.54 9.41 35.63
CA LEU A 632 -24.14 8.36 36.44
C LEU A 632 -25.59 8.15 36.01
N LEU A 633 -25.94 6.91 35.62
CA LEU A 633 -27.31 6.56 35.24
C LEU A 633 -28.19 6.23 36.44
N LYS A 634 -27.64 5.50 37.43
CA LYS A 634 -28.37 5.06 38.63
C LYS A 634 -27.39 4.75 39.77
N GLY A 635 -27.81 4.95 41.02
CA GLY A 635 -27.03 4.62 42.22
C GLY A 635 -26.13 5.77 42.66
N ARG A 636 -24.86 5.47 42.96
CA ARG A 636 -23.83 6.46 43.32
C ARG A 636 -22.46 6.06 42.75
N VAL A 637 -21.57 7.04 42.60
CA VAL A 637 -20.15 6.80 42.30
C VAL A 637 -19.33 6.63 43.59
N PHE A 638 -18.03 6.41 43.43
CA PHE A 638 -17.07 6.34 44.54
C PHE A 638 -16.90 7.69 45.25
N THR A 639 -16.66 7.62 46.55
CA THR A 639 -16.40 8.75 47.46
C THR A 639 -15.11 8.50 48.25
N GLU A 640 -14.59 9.51 48.94
CA GLU A 640 -13.38 9.35 49.79
C GLU A 640 -13.59 8.45 51.02
N GLN A 641 -14.85 8.10 51.30
CA GLN A 641 -15.23 7.18 52.38
C GLN A 641 -15.17 5.71 51.93
N ASP A 642 -15.15 5.43 50.62
CA ASP A 642 -15.05 4.09 50.07
C ASP A 642 -13.58 3.61 50.14
N ARG A 643 -13.18 3.16 51.33
CA ARG A 643 -11.80 2.75 51.66
C ARG A 643 -11.70 1.22 51.75
N ALA A 644 -10.46 0.71 51.83
CA ALA A 644 -10.22 -0.73 51.95
C ALA A 644 -10.87 -1.39 53.19
N GLU A 645 -11.20 -0.61 54.22
CA GLU A 645 -11.86 -1.05 55.44
C GLU A 645 -13.38 -0.85 55.42
N SER A 646 -13.93 -0.11 54.46
CA SER A 646 -15.38 0.04 54.31
C SER A 646 -15.99 -1.14 53.56
N THR A 647 -17.32 -1.19 53.51
CA THR A 647 -18.02 -2.07 52.58
C THR A 647 -17.52 -1.80 51.16
N GLY A 648 -17.15 -2.85 50.43
CA GLY A 648 -16.72 -2.71 49.05
C GLY A 648 -17.84 -2.12 48.20
N VAL A 649 -17.47 -1.37 47.16
CA VAL A 649 -18.40 -0.81 46.19
C VAL A 649 -17.83 -1.03 44.80
N VAL A 650 -18.70 -1.29 43.83
CA VAL A 650 -18.35 -1.38 42.41
C VAL A 650 -19.32 -0.55 41.59
N VAL A 651 -18.79 0.10 40.55
CA VAL A 651 -19.61 0.76 39.53
C VAL A 651 -19.53 -0.09 38.27
N VAL A 652 -20.68 -0.54 37.79
CA VAL A 652 -20.79 -1.38 36.58
C VAL A 652 -21.26 -0.56 35.39
N SER A 653 -20.81 -0.92 34.19
CA SER A 653 -21.32 -0.31 32.97
C SER A 653 -22.77 -0.73 32.71
N GLU A 654 -23.51 0.06 31.93
CA GLU A 654 -24.88 -0.28 31.53
C GLU A 654 -24.96 -1.65 30.84
N ILE A 655 -23.99 -1.96 29.98
CA ILE A 655 -23.91 -3.26 29.28
C ILE A 655 -23.73 -4.40 30.31
N THR A 656 -22.87 -4.20 31.31
CA THR A 656 -22.67 -5.20 32.37
C THR A 656 -23.96 -5.41 33.15
N ALA A 657 -24.65 -4.32 33.54
CA ALA A 657 -25.93 -4.41 34.23
C ALA A 657 -26.99 -5.16 33.41
N ARG A 658 -27.16 -4.83 32.12
CA ARG A 658 -28.12 -5.48 31.23
C ARG A 658 -27.81 -6.96 30.98
N ARG A 659 -26.53 -7.33 30.91
CA ARG A 659 -26.10 -8.74 30.71
C ARG A 659 -26.27 -9.58 31.96
N LEU A 660 -25.85 -9.05 33.11
CA LEU A 660 -25.86 -9.83 34.36
C LEU A 660 -27.24 -9.84 35.02
N TRP A 661 -28.02 -8.77 34.92
CA TRP A 661 -29.33 -8.59 35.54
C TRP A 661 -30.38 -8.11 34.52
N PRO A 662 -30.70 -8.91 33.49
CA PRO A 662 -31.65 -8.52 32.46
C PRO A 662 -33.05 -8.32 33.06
N GLY A 663 -33.58 -7.10 32.96
CA GLY A 663 -34.90 -6.74 33.51
C GLY A 663 -34.95 -6.58 35.04
N GLU A 664 -33.81 -6.70 35.72
CA GLU A 664 -33.69 -6.55 37.17
C GLU A 664 -32.93 -5.26 37.56
N ASP A 665 -33.13 -4.78 38.79
CA ASP A 665 -32.33 -3.68 39.34
C ASP A 665 -30.94 -4.19 39.77
N PRO A 666 -29.84 -3.67 39.21
CA PRO A 666 -28.48 -4.07 39.63
C PRO A 666 -28.11 -3.51 41.01
N ILE A 667 -28.81 -2.49 41.53
CA ILE A 667 -28.47 -1.87 42.81
C ILE A 667 -28.77 -2.84 43.97
N GLY A 668 -27.80 -3.03 44.86
CA GLY A 668 -27.89 -3.94 46.01
C GLY A 668 -27.55 -5.40 45.69
N LYS A 669 -27.28 -5.73 44.43
CA LYS A 669 -26.74 -7.04 44.04
C LYS A 669 -25.25 -7.10 44.36
N ARG A 670 -24.75 -8.28 44.73
CA ARG A 670 -23.35 -8.47 45.10
C ARG A 670 -22.63 -9.40 44.13
N ILE A 671 -21.36 -9.08 43.87
CA ILE A 671 -20.48 -9.87 43.02
C ILE A 671 -19.15 -10.15 43.71
N SER A 672 -18.50 -11.24 43.30
CA SER A 672 -17.20 -11.68 43.81
C SER A 672 -16.24 -11.96 42.66
N GLY A 673 -14.93 -11.90 42.93
CA GLY A 673 -13.88 -12.11 41.91
C GLY A 673 -12.53 -11.46 42.25
N TRP A 674 -12.49 -10.60 43.27
CA TRP A 674 -11.33 -9.78 43.64
C TRP A 674 -10.64 -10.21 44.95
N SER A 675 -11.28 -11.08 45.73
CA SER A 675 -10.77 -11.52 47.04
C SER A 675 -11.09 -12.98 47.31
N THR A 676 -10.11 -13.71 47.82
CA THR A 676 -10.27 -15.07 48.36
C THR A 676 -10.62 -15.05 49.85
N ASP A 677 -10.60 -13.90 50.51
CA ASP A 677 -11.03 -13.74 51.90
C ASP A 677 -12.56 -13.93 51.99
N PRO A 678 -13.06 -14.94 52.73
CA PRO A 678 -14.49 -15.20 52.88
C PRO A 678 -15.27 -14.00 53.44
N GLN A 679 -14.65 -13.17 54.29
CA GLN A 679 -15.30 -11.99 54.89
C GLN A 679 -15.40 -10.81 53.91
N ARG A 680 -14.59 -10.81 52.84
CA ARG A 680 -14.53 -9.75 51.82
C ARG A 680 -14.83 -10.28 50.42
N LYS A 681 -15.45 -11.46 50.33
CA LYS A 681 -15.75 -12.15 49.07
C LYS A 681 -16.71 -11.34 48.21
N TRP A 682 -17.72 -10.75 48.84
CA TRP A 682 -18.84 -10.08 48.17
C TRP A 682 -18.73 -8.57 48.27
N VAL A 683 -18.78 -7.92 47.11
CA VAL A 683 -18.83 -6.48 46.95
C VAL A 683 -20.15 -6.07 46.34
#